data_AF-A0A7S2S183-F1
#
_entry.id   AF-A0A7S2S183-F1
#
_cell.length_a   1.000
_cell.length_b   1.000
_cell.length_c   1.000
_cell.angle_alpha   90.00
_cell.angle_beta   90.00
_cell.angle_gamma   90.00
#
_symmetry.space_group_name_H-M   'P 1'
#
loop_
_entity.id
_entity.type
_entity.pdbx_description
1 polymer ?
#
loop_
_entity_poly.entity_id
_entity_poly.type
_entity_poly.pdbx_seq_one_letter_code
_entity_poly.pdbx_strand_id
1 'polypeptide(L)'
;MTAGVQRSVFRRVRSRAYQLCKCKREERKWLRNKFRNWADGAPSADEHSIRTRVGETLMGWCRYKIDLSRGLMIVKESCLNFDSNRELTTFPDFILVEGDLILQHSSITHLPDGLTVEGDLDLSWSKVQSTPRGLVVGGSLLMRGCRKLKRVNEFKAGLDVRLTSCKNLVELPETGLSVVGDLCLRGCTSLKRLPNGINVGLNMSMEGCAAAVALCQGWLHIGGNLDLTGCVELHNLGDGLIVGGDLEMRGCRSLKRLPETIIVGYSADFSNSGIEVLCDNLKEVAGNLYLSQCTSLTELMNGLKVENSLNLSGCTALTALPQQLKAGDLDISGCSGLRELPGDLEIRDILVMEHCSGIREIPRQFLENGFSPSNLYNGIYIGGSGVVAECVELIQQEFSHIRLTCIPAFRFHETEAFTSLDEAIEFWTKNQFEETAPNPATPEIDSKPAMDMSYIPREYTHEVLQFLSMLRSSKEFQLLETRCALAKRVVEVFQVLDTETDIREDIILRMVDSVDACSDKPIWALNQMRLVMEIARARGDREALRNLALGVMRLGVVHEHARRKITRSSSVDDVCVYLRFEIELREALSLPVSACDMIYPNFIKVKKKELYLAQQEANDLTDDDVDTFLATWPEWNRQLRHEFALQLRWDDLDLSQSTLLSGNETDLYGDPCNDPVVFSDDPTNSVWSLADLIKHWVPTGLDFLNQPRSLEAFKETISRCE
;
A
#
# COMPACT_ATOMS: atom_id res chain seq x y z
N MET A 1 22.74 -44.75 -16.77
CA MET A 1 23.68 -45.69 -16.12
C MET A 1 24.47 -44.89 -15.11
N THR A 2 24.04 -44.79 -13.85
CA THR A 2 24.71 -45.44 -12.69
C THR A 2 23.75 -45.49 -11.49
N ALA A 3 22.71 -46.34 -11.56
CA ALA A 3 21.80 -46.63 -10.44
C ALA A 3 22.26 -47.83 -9.58
N GLY A 4 23.57 -48.05 -9.47
CA GLY A 4 24.12 -49.38 -9.14
C GLY A 4 24.98 -49.52 -7.89
N VAL A 5 25.34 -48.46 -7.14
CA VAL A 5 26.44 -48.57 -6.15
C VAL A 5 26.09 -48.24 -4.69
N GLN A 6 24.87 -47.80 -4.34
CA GLN A 6 24.53 -47.50 -2.92
C GLN A 6 23.42 -48.35 -2.30
N ARG A 7 23.30 -49.62 -2.71
CA ARG A 7 22.48 -50.63 -2.00
C ARG A 7 23.29 -51.75 -1.32
N SER A 8 24.61 -51.61 -1.19
CA SER A 8 25.50 -52.69 -0.75
C SER A 8 26.04 -52.59 0.69
N VAL A 9 25.76 -51.53 1.47
CA VAL A 9 26.24 -51.42 2.86
C VAL A 9 25.19 -51.83 3.91
N PHE A 10 23.89 -51.85 3.57
CA PHE A 10 22.80 -52.18 4.51
C PHE A 10 22.04 -53.49 4.21
N ARG A 11 22.65 -54.43 3.47
CA ARG A 11 22.10 -55.78 3.28
C ARG A 11 23.08 -56.85 3.77
N ARG A 12 23.16 -57.04 5.08
CA ARG A 12 23.61 -58.33 5.66
C ARG A 12 23.30 -58.55 7.15
N VAL A 13 22.12 -58.18 7.65
CA VAL A 13 21.57 -58.82 8.86
C VAL A 13 20.04 -58.88 8.77
N ARG A 14 19.51 -59.79 7.96
CA ARG A 14 18.15 -60.32 8.16
C ARG A 14 18.26 -61.83 8.26
N SER A 15 17.63 -62.37 9.31
CA SER A 15 17.57 -63.79 9.67
C SER A 15 18.80 -64.38 10.39
N ARG A 16 18.94 -64.06 11.67
CA ARG A 16 19.22 -65.09 12.68
C ARG A 16 18.31 -64.81 13.87
N ALA A 17 17.50 -65.79 14.24
CA ALA A 17 16.69 -65.77 15.45
C ALA A 17 17.59 -65.43 16.65
N TYR A 18 17.50 -64.21 17.16
CA TYR A 18 18.16 -63.83 18.41
C TYR A 18 17.32 -64.41 19.56
N GLN A 19 17.83 -65.48 20.16
CA GLN A 19 17.34 -65.95 21.45
C GLN A 19 17.36 -64.78 22.45
N LEU A 20 16.18 -64.43 22.96
CA LEU A 20 15.99 -63.45 24.03
C LEU A 20 16.62 -64.00 25.33
N CYS A 21 17.89 -63.71 25.57
CA CYS A 21 18.56 -64.07 26.82
C CYS A 21 18.27 -63.03 27.91
N LYS A 22 17.87 -63.50 29.10
CA LYS A 22 18.02 -62.73 30.35
C LYS A 22 19.49 -62.30 30.46
N CYS A 23 19.73 -61.00 30.67
CA CYS A 23 21.08 -60.44 30.85
C CYS A 23 21.88 -61.24 31.90
N LYS A 24 23.07 -61.71 31.54
CA LYS A 24 23.92 -62.57 32.39
C LYS A 24 24.39 -61.79 33.62
N ARG A 25 24.71 -62.50 34.71
CA ARG A 25 25.15 -61.87 35.99
C ARG A 25 26.37 -60.97 35.81
N GLU A 26 27.32 -61.37 34.95
CA GLU A 26 28.53 -60.61 34.64
C GLU A 26 28.24 -59.32 33.85
N GLU A 27 27.30 -59.36 32.91
CA GLU A 27 26.84 -58.21 32.13
C GLU A 27 26.19 -57.14 33.03
N ARG A 28 25.34 -57.56 33.99
CA ARG A 28 24.78 -56.65 35.00
C ARG A 28 25.83 -56.09 35.95
N LYS A 29 26.88 -56.84 36.26
CA LYS A 29 28.00 -56.38 37.09
C LYS A 29 28.82 -55.33 36.34
N TRP A 30 29.09 -55.57 35.06
CA TRP A 30 29.72 -54.62 34.17
C TRP A 30 28.92 -53.31 34.05
N LEU A 31 27.61 -53.39 33.78
CA LEU A 31 26.73 -52.22 33.68
C LEU A 31 26.69 -51.41 34.99
N ARG A 32 26.55 -52.08 36.15
CA ARG A 32 26.60 -51.41 37.45
C ARG A 32 27.91 -50.69 37.70
N ASN A 33 29.03 -51.29 37.32
CA ASN A 33 30.34 -50.65 37.45
C ASN A 33 30.44 -49.42 36.53
N LYS A 34 29.93 -49.50 35.30
CA LYS A 34 29.91 -48.38 34.36
C LYS A 34 29.02 -47.22 34.82
N PHE A 35 27.79 -47.50 35.26
CA PHE A 35 26.90 -46.47 35.81
C PHE A 35 27.44 -45.87 37.12
N ARG A 36 28.06 -46.68 37.98
CA ARG A 36 28.73 -46.19 39.19
C ARG A 36 29.88 -45.27 38.84
N ASN A 37 30.78 -45.67 37.95
CA ASN A 37 31.89 -44.82 37.50
C ASN A 37 31.39 -43.50 36.86
N TRP A 38 30.28 -43.56 36.12
CA TRP A 38 29.64 -42.36 35.56
C TRP A 38 29.05 -41.45 36.65
N ALA A 39 28.39 -42.01 37.66
CA ALA A 39 27.90 -41.26 38.81
C ALA A 39 29.04 -40.69 39.66
N ASP A 40 30.12 -41.44 39.88
CA ASP A 40 31.31 -41.03 40.65
C ASP A 40 32.04 -39.85 39.99
N GLY A 41 31.97 -39.74 38.66
CA GLY A 41 32.49 -38.60 37.90
C GLY A 41 31.64 -37.32 37.97
N ALA A 42 30.70 -37.22 38.92
CA ALA A 42 29.86 -36.04 39.09
C ALA A 42 30.61 -34.92 39.85
N PRO A 43 30.49 -33.65 39.43
CA PRO A 43 31.14 -32.51 40.08
C PRO A 43 30.51 -32.11 41.42
N SER A 44 29.32 -32.63 41.77
CA SER A 44 28.63 -32.36 43.05
C SER A 44 27.91 -33.60 43.59
N ALA A 45 27.64 -33.62 44.90
CA ALA A 45 26.89 -34.70 45.55
C ALA A 45 25.44 -34.80 45.02
N ASP A 46 24.83 -33.67 44.67
CA ASP A 46 23.50 -33.62 44.06
C ASP A 46 23.50 -34.25 42.67
N GLU A 47 24.50 -33.93 41.83
CA GLU A 47 24.64 -34.51 40.50
C GLU A 47 24.98 -36.02 40.57
N HIS A 48 25.73 -36.46 41.58
CA HIS A 48 25.98 -37.88 41.85
C HIS A 48 24.68 -38.65 42.14
N SER A 49 23.81 -38.08 42.98
CA SER A 49 22.49 -38.66 43.29
C SER A 49 21.60 -38.77 42.05
N ILE A 50 21.61 -37.73 41.22
CA ILE A 50 20.84 -37.68 39.97
C ILE A 50 21.34 -38.73 38.97
N ARG A 51 22.66 -38.80 38.72
CA ARG A 51 23.26 -39.80 37.82
C ARG A 51 23.00 -41.22 38.33
N THR A 52 23.01 -41.43 39.64
CA THR A 52 22.66 -42.72 40.25
C THR A 52 21.21 -43.10 39.95
N ARG A 53 20.25 -42.20 40.18
CA ARG A 53 18.82 -42.44 39.89
C ARG A 53 18.54 -42.67 38.40
N VAL A 54 19.18 -41.90 37.51
CA VAL A 54 19.08 -42.10 36.04
C VAL A 54 19.68 -43.45 35.65
N GLY A 55 20.84 -43.80 36.23
CA GLY A 55 21.46 -45.11 36.07
C GLY A 55 20.56 -46.24 36.57
N GLU A 56 19.87 -46.07 37.70
CA GLU A 56 18.90 -47.03 38.22
C GLU A 56 17.68 -47.21 37.30
N THR A 57 17.14 -46.13 36.74
CA THR A 57 16.05 -46.17 35.75
C THR A 57 16.48 -46.95 34.50
N LEU A 58 17.64 -46.60 33.93
CA LEU A 58 18.23 -47.32 32.79
C LEU A 58 18.50 -48.80 33.15
N MET A 59 18.98 -49.07 34.37
CA MET A 59 19.16 -50.43 34.91
C MET A 59 17.85 -51.19 35.13
N GLY A 60 16.73 -50.49 35.37
CA GLY A 60 15.40 -51.04 35.40
C GLY A 60 14.97 -51.58 34.04
N TRP A 61 15.23 -50.80 32.98
CA TRP A 61 14.99 -51.17 31.58
C TRP A 61 15.94 -52.27 31.07
N CYS A 62 17.13 -52.40 31.67
CA CYS A 62 18.06 -53.51 31.43
C CYS A 62 17.49 -54.92 31.69
N ARG A 63 16.32 -55.04 32.34
CA ARG A 63 15.73 -56.35 32.67
C ARG A 63 15.24 -57.14 31.46
N TYR A 64 15.00 -56.50 30.31
CA TYR A 64 14.30 -57.17 29.21
C TYR A 64 14.95 -57.09 27.82
N LYS A 65 15.90 -56.17 27.55
CA LYS A 65 16.32 -55.90 26.16
C LYS A 65 17.71 -55.23 26.03
N ILE A 66 18.81 -55.97 26.22
CA ILE A 66 20.18 -55.45 26.00
C ILE A 66 21.03 -56.47 25.26
N ASP A 67 21.76 -55.99 24.25
CA ASP A 67 22.88 -56.70 23.64
C ASP A 67 24.18 -55.91 23.97
N LEU A 68 25.22 -56.63 24.42
CA LEU A 68 26.53 -56.08 24.80
C LEU A 68 27.62 -56.45 23.78
N SER A 69 27.24 -56.89 22.58
CA SER A 69 28.13 -57.42 21.53
C SER A 69 29.25 -56.47 21.08
N ARG A 70 29.20 -55.17 21.43
CA ARG A 70 30.21 -54.15 21.09
C ARG A 70 30.78 -53.38 22.30
N GLY A 71 30.55 -53.83 23.53
CA GLY A 71 30.96 -53.07 24.72
C GLY A 71 30.14 -51.79 24.97
N LEU A 72 28.95 -51.72 24.37
CA LEU A 72 27.95 -50.65 24.52
C LEU A 72 26.65 -51.26 25.04
N MET A 73 25.90 -50.51 25.84
CA MET A 73 24.54 -50.83 26.24
C MET A 73 23.57 -50.46 25.12
N ILE A 74 23.01 -51.48 24.47
CA ILE A 74 21.96 -51.30 23.46
C ILE A 74 20.60 -51.26 24.14
N VAL A 75 19.91 -50.12 24.10
CA VAL A 75 18.55 -49.96 24.63
C VAL A 75 17.54 -50.24 23.51
N LYS A 76 16.88 -51.40 23.55
CA LYS A 76 15.84 -51.78 22.56
C LYS A 76 14.42 -51.31 22.90
N GLU A 77 14.32 -50.31 23.76
CA GLU A 77 13.04 -49.63 23.98
C GLU A 77 12.74 -48.75 22.78
N SER A 78 11.46 -48.66 22.42
CA SER A 78 11.03 -47.88 21.26
C SER A 78 11.23 -46.38 21.47
N CYS A 79 11.26 -45.90 22.72
CA CYS A 79 11.47 -44.50 23.06
C CYS A 79 12.05 -44.33 24.47
N LEU A 80 13.11 -43.53 24.59
CA LEU A 80 13.79 -43.16 25.82
C LEU A 80 13.43 -41.71 26.17
N ASN A 81 12.46 -41.52 27.04
CA ASN A 81 11.93 -40.19 27.35
C ASN A 81 12.44 -39.63 28.68
N PHE A 82 13.20 -38.54 28.61
CA PHE A 82 13.71 -37.73 29.71
C PHE A 82 13.28 -36.25 29.57
N ASP A 83 12.11 -36.01 28.94
CA ASP A 83 11.54 -34.67 28.79
C ASP A 83 11.40 -33.96 30.16
N SER A 84 11.65 -32.66 30.14
CA SER A 84 11.54 -31.75 31.29
C SER A 84 12.44 -32.11 32.48
N ASN A 85 13.43 -32.98 32.28
CA ASN A 85 14.39 -33.34 33.31
C ASN A 85 15.39 -32.20 33.55
N ARG A 86 15.08 -31.35 34.53
CA ARG A 86 15.89 -30.18 34.90
C ARG A 86 17.20 -30.52 35.62
N GLU A 87 17.42 -31.78 35.96
CA GLU A 87 18.52 -32.24 36.79
C GLU A 87 19.59 -32.99 35.97
N LEU A 88 19.21 -33.57 34.83
CA LEU A 88 20.14 -34.26 33.93
C LEU A 88 21.01 -33.26 33.16
N THR A 89 22.30 -33.22 33.45
CA THR A 89 23.30 -32.30 32.83
C THR A 89 24.19 -32.97 31.79
N THR A 90 24.40 -34.29 31.88
CA THR A 90 25.26 -35.10 30.99
C THR A 90 24.60 -36.45 30.69
N PHE A 91 25.00 -37.11 29.60
CA PHE A 91 24.50 -38.45 29.23
C PHE A 91 25.65 -39.48 29.19
N PRO A 92 25.41 -40.77 29.50
CA PRO A 92 26.47 -41.78 29.55
C PRO A 92 27.03 -42.12 28.17
N ASP A 93 28.35 -42.31 28.08
CA ASP A 93 29.12 -42.51 26.84
C ASP A 93 29.05 -43.93 26.24
N PHE A 94 28.52 -44.89 27.01
CA PHE A 94 28.45 -46.29 26.60
C PHE A 94 27.06 -46.73 26.12
N ILE A 95 26.19 -45.81 25.70
CA ILE A 95 24.78 -46.11 25.33
C ILE A 95 24.53 -45.97 23.82
N LEU A 96 23.89 -46.98 23.25
CA LEU A 96 23.27 -46.95 21.92
C LEU A 96 21.75 -47.10 22.09
N VAL A 97 20.98 -46.23 21.45
CA VAL A 97 19.51 -46.24 21.52
C VAL A 97 18.95 -46.78 20.20
N GLU A 98 18.26 -47.92 20.19
CA GLU A 98 17.62 -48.46 18.96
C GLU A 98 16.31 -47.73 18.61
N GLY A 99 15.70 -47.04 19.59
CA GLY A 99 14.50 -46.23 19.41
C GLY A 99 14.77 -44.73 19.46
N ASP A 100 13.75 -43.96 19.85
CA ASP A 100 13.85 -42.50 19.96
C ASP A 100 14.49 -42.08 21.28
N LEU A 101 15.18 -40.93 21.31
CA LEU A 101 15.73 -40.31 22.50
C LEU A 101 15.15 -38.90 22.66
N ILE A 102 14.26 -38.73 23.64
CA ILE A 102 13.60 -37.45 23.95
C ILE A 102 14.26 -36.84 25.18
N LEU A 103 14.94 -35.71 24.97
CA LEU A 103 15.63 -34.91 25.97
C LEU A 103 15.13 -33.45 25.96
N GLN A 104 13.89 -33.25 25.50
CA GLN A 104 13.25 -31.95 25.43
C GLN A 104 13.19 -31.29 26.81
N HIS A 105 13.31 -29.95 26.88
CA HIS A 105 13.27 -29.16 28.12
C HIS A 105 14.26 -29.58 29.23
N SER A 106 15.25 -30.41 28.91
CA SER A 106 16.22 -30.90 29.88
C SER A 106 17.34 -29.89 30.15
N SER A 107 18.00 -30.02 31.30
CA SER A 107 19.19 -29.21 31.62
C SER A 107 20.47 -29.75 30.98
N ILE A 108 20.38 -30.66 30.00
CA ILE A 108 21.55 -31.30 29.43
C ILE A 108 22.45 -30.28 28.74
N THR A 109 23.75 -30.36 29.01
CA THR A 109 24.76 -29.43 28.48
C THR A 109 25.69 -30.10 27.49
N HIS A 110 25.99 -31.38 27.70
CA HIS A 110 26.91 -32.17 26.88
C HIS A 110 26.34 -33.58 26.67
N LEU A 111 26.38 -34.03 25.42
CA LEU A 111 26.17 -35.43 25.04
C LEU A 111 27.53 -36.09 24.78
N PRO A 112 27.64 -37.42 24.92
CA PRO A 112 28.88 -38.13 24.68
C PRO A 112 29.22 -38.20 23.18
N ASP A 113 30.51 -38.10 22.87
CA ASP A 113 31.03 -38.31 21.52
C ASP A 113 30.74 -39.74 21.04
N GLY A 114 30.39 -39.89 19.76
CA GLY A 114 30.02 -41.18 19.16
C GLY A 114 28.62 -41.70 19.51
N LEU A 115 27.76 -40.87 20.13
CA LEU A 115 26.37 -41.24 20.43
C LEU A 115 25.64 -41.71 19.16
N THR A 116 25.01 -42.88 19.26
CA THR A 116 24.20 -43.45 18.18
C THR A 116 22.76 -43.64 18.65
N VAL A 117 21.82 -43.02 17.93
CA VAL A 117 20.37 -43.15 18.11
C VAL A 117 19.81 -43.66 16.78
N GLU A 118 19.20 -44.85 16.73
CA GLU A 118 18.65 -45.39 15.48
C GLU A 118 17.30 -44.76 15.12
N GLY A 119 16.55 -44.24 16.11
CA GLY A 119 15.33 -43.44 15.93
C GLY A 119 15.56 -41.93 15.91
N ASP A 120 14.59 -41.17 16.40
CA ASP A 120 14.63 -39.71 16.48
C ASP A 120 15.38 -39.21 17.73
N LEU A 121 16.09 -38.09 17.62
CA LEU A 121 16.75 -37.42 18.76
C LEU A 121 16.15 -36.02 18.95
N ASP A 122 15.44 -35.81 20.05
CA ASP A 122 14.87 -34.50 20.42
C ASP A 122 15.65 -33.84 21.57
N LEU A 123 16.31 -32.74 21.27
CA LEU A 123 17.03 -31.88 22.21
C LEU A 123 16.39 -30.50 22.33
N SER A 124 15.14 -30.34 21.90
CA SER A 124 14.45 -29.06 21.89
C SER A 124 14.39 -28.42 23.28
N TRP A 125 14.68 -27.13 23.35
CA TRP A 125 14.71 -26.33 24.57
C TRP A 125 15.72 -26.78 25.62
N SER A 126 16.69 -27.61 25.22
CA SER A 126 17.78 -28.03 26.09
C SER A 126 18.87 -26.94 26.23
N LYS A 127 19.79 -27.16 27.18
CA LYS A 127 20.93 -26.27 27.45
C LYS A 127 22.21 -26.70 26.72
N VAL A 128 22.08 -27.52 25.69
CA VAL A 128 23.21 -28.07 24.92
C VAL A 128 24.00 -26.94 24.25
N GLN A 129 25.33 -27.02 24.33
CA GLN A 129 26.22 -26.00 23.76
C GLN A 129 26.74 -26.37 22.37
N SER A 130 26.92 -27.67 22.13
CA SER A 130 27.33 -28.26 20.86
C SER A 130 26.82 -29.69 20.74
N THR A 131 26.57 -30.16 19.51
CA THR A 131 26.34 -31.59 19.25
C THR A 131 27.62 -32.39 19.49
N PRO A 132 27.55 -33.68 19.88
CA PRO A 132 28.73 -34.51 20.05
C PRO A 132 29.42 -34.82 18.71
N ARG A 133 30.72 -35.07 18.72
CA ARG A 133 31.46 -35.49 17.51
C ARG A 133 31.04 -36.89 17.10
N GLY A 134 30.80 -37.10 15.81
CA GLY A 134 30.42 -38.40 15.28
C GLY A 134 29.02 -38.84 15.72
N LEU A 135 28.12 -37.89 15.98
CA LEU A 135 26.71 -38.17 16.26
C LEU A 135 26.05 -38.89 15.07
N VAL A 136 25.41 -40.01 15.33
CA VAL A 136 24.62 -40.74 14.33
C VAL A 136 23.17 -40.82 14.79
N VAL A 137 22.27 -40.26 14.00
CA VAL A 137 20.82 -40.32 14.18
C VAL A 137 20.21 -41.02 12.98
N GLY A 138 19.58 -42.18 13.17
CA GLY A 138 18.95 -42.93 12.09
C GLY A 138 17.64 -42.29 11.63
N GLY A 139 16.93 -41.61 12.54
CA GLY A 139 15.75 -40.80 12.25
C GLY A 139 16.07 -39.31 12.10
N SER A 140 15.25 -38.49 12.76
CA SER A 140 15.27 -37.03 12.72
C SER A 140 15.98 -36.41 13.92
N LEU A 141 16.77 -35.35 13.70
CA LEU A 141 17.39 -34.54 14.74
C LEU A 141 16.57 -33.27 14.97
N LEU A 142 15.97 -33.14 16.16
CA LEU A 142 15.15 -32.00 16.55
C LEU A 142 15.87 -31.16 17.60
N MET A 143 16.15 -29.89 17.29
CA MET A 143 16.75 -28.92 18.21
C MET A 143 16.06 -27.58 18.06
N ARG A 144 14.91 -27.40 18.74
CA ARG A 144 14.16 -26.14 18.72
C ARG A 144 14.49 -25.26 19.92
N GLY A 145 14.73 -23.97 19.74
CA GLY A 145 14.90 -23.02 20.84
C GLY A 145 16.12 -23.24 21.74
N CYS A 146 17.16 -23.92 21.24
CA CYS A 146 18.39 -24.18 21.98
C CYS A 146 19.25 -22.91 22.11
N ARG A 147 18.96 -22.08 23.11
CA ARG A 147 19.60 -20.75 23.26
C ARG A 147 21.09 -20.80 23.57
N LYS A 148 21.62 -21.94 24.05
CA LYS A 148 23.07 -22.08 24.35
C LYS A 148 23.86 -22.72 23.22
N LEU A 149 23.19 -23.24 22.19
CA LEU A 149 23.83 -23.89 21.06
C LEU A 149 24.60 -22.84 20.25
N LYS A 150 25.92 -22.99 20.19
CA LYS A 150 26.78 -22.10 19.40
C LYS A 150 27.20 -22.72 18.08
N ARG A 151 27.41 -24.04 18.07
CA ARG A 151 27.97 -24.80 16.95
C ARG A 151 27.40 -26.20 16.88
N VAL A 152 27.36 -26.74 15.67
CA VAL A 152 27.00 -28.13 15.41
C VAL A 152 28.22 -28.83 14.84
N ASN A 153 28.69 -29.89 15.49
CA ASN A 153 29.75 -30.78 15.00
C ASN A 153 29.21 -31.71 13.91
N GLU A 154 30.10 -32.35 13.15
CA GLU A 154 29.73 -33.33 12.13
C GLU A 154 28.81 -34.42 12.69
N PHE A 155 27.69 -34.62 12.01
CA PHE A 155 26.69 -35.62 12.35
C PHE A 155 26.11 -36.25 11.10
N LYS A 156 25.53 -37.44 11.25
CA LYS A 156 24.76 -38.11 10.21
C LYS A 156 23.33 -38.24 10.69
N ALA A 157 22.40 -37.61 9.97
CA ALA A 157 20.97 -37.80 10.18
C ALA A 157 20.38 -38.58 8.99
N GLY A 158 19.55 -39.59 9.28
CA GLY A 158 18.95 -40.42 8.25
C GLY A 158 17.71 -39.80 7.60
N LEU A 159 17.02 -38.89 8.30
CA LEU A 159 15.81 -38.21 7.83
C LEU A 159 15.95 -36.68 7.93
N ASP A 160 15.23 -36.04 8.85
CA ASP A 160 15.14 -34.57 8.95
C ASP A 160 16.11 -33.99 9.97
N VAL A 161 16.51 -32.74 9.75
CA VAL A 161 17.30 -31.93 10.68
C VAL A 161 16.56 -30.62 10.94
N ARG A 162 16.06 -30.42 12.15
CA ARG A 162 15.28 -29.22 12.54
C ARG A 162 15.98 -28.44 13.64
N LEU A 163 16.80 -27.46 13.25
CA LEU A 163 17.45 -26.49 14.12
C LEU A 163 16.68 -25.15 14.09
N THR A 164 15.55 -25.05 14.78
CA THR A 164 14.72 -23.83 14.74
C THR A 164 14.93 -22.93 15.95
N SER A 165 14.86 -21.61 15.78
CA SER A 165 15.00 -20.61 16.85
C SER A 165 16.29 -20.73 17.68
N CYS A 166 17.36 -21.28 17.10
CA CYS A 166 18.66 -21.39 17.75
C CYS A 166 19.44 -20.09 17.55
N LYS A 167 19.02 -19.03 18.26
CA LYS A 167 19.49 -17.65 18.05
C LYS A 167 20.99 -17.43 18.17
N ASN A 168 21.71 -18.31 18.88
CA ASN A 168 23.16 -18.20 19.11
C ASN A 168 24.00 -19.15 18.23
N LEU A 169 23.35 -19.90 17.32
CA LEU A 169 24.06 -20.76 16.38
C LEU A 169 24.78 -19.88 15.35
N VAL A 170 26.11 -19.98 15.30
CA VAL A 170 26.95 -19.13 14.44
C VAL A 170 27.38 -19.87 13.17
N GLU A 171 27.72 -21.16 13.31
CA GLU A 171 28.29 -21.95 12.23
C GLU A 171 27.79 -23.41 12.27
N LEU A 172 27.63 -23.96 11.07
CA LEU A 172 27.36 -25.37 10.77
C LEU A 172 28.67 -26.07 10.36
N PRO A 173 28.75 -27.41 10.38
CA PRO A 173 29.99 -28.12 10.08
C PRO A 173 30.42 -27.94 8.61
N GLU A 174 31.70 -27.62 8.37
CA GLU A 174 32.23 -27.34 7.02
C GLU A 174 32.17 -28.55 6.07
N THR A 175 32.19 -29.76 6.61
CA THR A 175 32.19 -31.02 5.85
C THR A 175 31.17 -32.02 6.38
N GLY A 176 30.68 -32.90 5.51
CA GLY A 176 29.90 -34.07 5.91
C GLY A 176 28.41 -33.82 6.19
N LEU A 177 27.89 -32.62 5.96
CA LEU A 177 26.47 -32.32 6.11
C LEU A 177 25.67 -32.78 4.87
N SER A 178 25.14 -33.99 4.93
CA SER A 178 24.19 -34.52 3.96
C SER A 178 22.88 -34.84 4.68
N VAL A 179 21.78 -34.25 4.21
CA VAL A 179 20.46 -34.44 4.80
C VAL A 179 19.58 -35.10 3.74
N VAL A 180 19.07 -36.30 4.04
CA VAL A 180 18.21 -37.03 3.09
C VAL A 180 16.79 -36.44 3.08
N GLY A 181 16.29 -35.98 4.24
CA GLY A 181 14.98 -35.35 4.41
C GLY A 181 15.03 -33.82 4.38
N ASP A 182 14.29 -33.19 5.28
CA ASP A 182 14.19 -31.73 5.39
C ASP A 182 15.30 -31.11 6.26
N LEU A 183 15.84 -29.95 5.87
CA LEU A 183 16.75 -29.13 6.67
C LEU A 183 16.09 -27.80 7.07
N CYS A 184 15.65 -27.68 8.33
CA CYS A 184 14.99 -26.49 8.85
C CYS A 184 15.90 -25.72 9.82
N LEU A 185 16.33 -24.52 9.43
CA LEU A 185 17.19 -23.59 10.15
C LEU A 185 16.45 -22.29 10.57
N ARG A 186 15.11 -22.26 10.47
CA ARG A 186 14.26 -21.08 10.70
C ARG A 186 14.56 -20.37 12.03
N GLY A 187 14.75 -19.06 11.98
CA GLY A 187 14.97 -18.19 13.14
C GLY A 187 16.36 -18.31 13.79
N CYS A 188 17.34 -18.88 13.08
CA CYS A 188 18.75 -18.87 13.50
C CYS A 188 19.40 -17.52 13.16
N THR A 189 19.05 -16.50 13.93
CA THR A 189 19.40 -15.09 13.63
C THR A 189 20.90 -14.77 13.65
N SER A 190 21.76 -15.63 14.22
CA SER A 190 23.23 -15.42 14.25
C SER A 190 24.00 -16.23 13.20
N LEU A 191 23.30 -17.05 12.40
CA LEU A 191 23.94 -17.90 11.40
C LEU A 191 24.39 -17.04 10.22
N LYS A 192 25.70 -17.03 9.94
CA LYS A 192 26.28 -16.13 8.94
C LYS A 192 26.34 -16.70 7.52
N ARG A 193 26.54 -18.01 7.41
CA ARG A 193 26.71 -18.73 6.14
C ARG A 193 26.46 -20.22 6.30
N LEU A 194 26.14 -20.89 5.21
CA LEU A 194 26.14 -22.33 5.10
C LEU A 194 27.52 -22.87 4.66
N PRO A 195 27.81 -24.14 4.99
CA PRO A 195 28.98 -24.84 4.47
C PRO A 195 28.84 -25.13 2.96
N ASN A 196 29.96 -25.45 2.31
CA ASN A 196 30.00 -25.72 0.89
C ASN A 196 29.62 -27.19 0.59
N GLY A 197 28.91 -27.44 -0.51
CA GLY A 197 28.63 -28.80 -0.98
C GLY A 197 27.57 -29.54 -0.16
N ILE A 198 26.49 -28.84 0.20
CA ILE A 198 25.37 -29.46 0.92
C ILE A 198 24.41 -30.08 -0.09
N ASN A 199 23.95 -31.29 0.23
CA ASN A 199 22.85 -31.94 -0.45
C ASN A 199 21.69 -32.13 0.52
N VAL A 200 20.55 -31.53 0.20
CA VAL A 200 19.28 -31.71 0.91
C VAL A 200 18.33 -32.45 -0.04
N GLY A 201 17.92 -33.66 0.34
CA GLY A 201 17.08 -34.50 -0.53
C GLY A 201 15.66 -33.96 -0.71
N LEU A 202 15.12 -33.26 0.29
CA LEU A 202 13.77 -32.66 0.27
C LEU A 202 13.87 -31.13 0.41
N ASN A 203 13.27 -30.54 1.45
CA ASN A 203 13.13 -29.10 1.58
C ASN A 203 14.15 -28.48 2.52
N MET A 204 14.51 -27.23 2.28
CA MET A 204 15.38 -26.44 3.13
C MET A 204 14.70 -25.11 3.49
N SER A 205 14.71 -24.71 4.76
CA SER A 205 14.21 -23.39 5.20
C SER A 205 15.20 -22.70 6.13
N MET A 206 15.58 -21.48 5.80
CA MET A 206 16.38 -20.55 6.58
C MET A 206 15.59 -19.27 6.91
N GLU A 207 14.26 -19.36 6.95
CA GLU A 207 13.39 -18.20 7.20
C GLU A 207 13.83 -17.42 8.45
N GLY A 208 14.00 -16.10 8.31
CA GLY A 208 14.37 -15.21 9.40
C GLY A 208 15.83 -15.32 9.88
N CYS A 209 16.73 -15.86 9.07
CA CYS A 209 18.18 -15.84 9.34
C CYS A 209 18.78 -14.46 8.98
N ALA A 210 18.47 -13.44 9.78
CA ALA A 210 18.80 -12.05 9.46
C ALA A 210 20.31 -11.74 9.34
N ALA A 211 21.19 -12.48 10.02
CA ALA A 211 22.65 -12.26 9.94
C ALA A 211 23.35 -13.00 8.79
N ALA A 212 22.61 -13.72 7.94
CA ALA A 212 23.19 -14.45 6.82
C ALA A 212 23.63 -13.47 5.73
N VAL A 213 24.94 -13.33 5.54
CA VAL A 213 25.54 -12.40 4.56
C VAL A 213 25.73 -13.07 3.20
N ALA A 214 26.11 -14.35 3.23
CA ALA A 214 26.26 -15.18 2.04
C ALA A 214 25.72 -16.57 2.32
N LEU A 215 24.99 -17.15 1.37
CA LEU A 215 24.43 -18.49 1.53
C LEU A 215 25.56 -19.53 1.52
N CYS A 216 26.33 -19.64 0.44
CA CYS A 216 27.48 -20.54 0.35
C CYS A 216 28.55 -20.01 -0.63
N GLN A 217 29.73 -20.63 -0.67
CA GLN A 217 30.82 -20.30 -1.63
C GLN A 217 31.00 -21.39 -2.70
N GLY A 218 30.13 -22.40 -2.75
CA GLY A 218 30.19 -23.49 -3.71
C GLY A 218 28.80 -24.03 -3.99
N TRP A 219 28.71 -25.23 -4.57
CA TRP A 219 27.43 -25.80 -4.97
C TRP A 219 26.51 -26.14 -3.78
N LEU A 220 25.20 -25.93 -3.99
CA LEU A 220 24.13 -26.28 -3.06
C LEU A 220 23.02 -26.97 -3.86
N HIS A 221 22.72 -28.23 -3.52
CA HIS A 221 21.68 -29.01 -4.20
C HIS A 221 20.53 -29.31 -3.24
N ILE A 222 19.32 -28.94 -3.67
CA ILE A 222 18.09 -29.13 -2.92
C ILE A 222 17.10 -29.84 -3.85
N GLY A 223 16.66 -31.04 -3.47
CA GLY A 223 15.73 -31.84 -4.27
C GLY A 223 14.31 -31.30 -4.28
N GLY A 224 13.90 -30.59 -3.22
CA GLY A 224 12.60 -29.95 -3.06
C GLY A 224 12.70 -28.42 -3.03
N ASN A 225 12.02 -27.80 -2.05
CA ASN A 225 11.86 -26.34 -1.96
C ASN A 225 12.94 -25.69 -1.09
N LEU A 226 13.36 -24.47 -1.43
CA LEU A 226 14.28 -23.64 -0.64
C LEU A 226 13.57 -22.36 -0.19
N ASP A 227 13.55 -22.11 1.12
CA ASP A 227 12.99 -20.90 1.71
C ASP A 227 14.05 -20.07 2.44
N LEU A 228 14.31 -18.87 1.96
CA LEU A 228 15.24 -17.87 2.48
C LEU A 228 14.51 -16.59 2.92
N THR A 229 13.20 -16.66 3.15
CA THR A 229 12.37 -15.50 3.47
C THR A 229 12.89 -14.72 4.69
N GLY A 230 12.99 -13.40 4.57
CA GLY A 230 13.44 -12.52 5.65
C GLY A 230 14.96 -12.54 5.93
N CYS A 231 15.77 -13.06 5.01
CA CYS A 231 17.23 -12.92 5.06
C CYS A 231 17.67 -11.53 4.57
N VAL A 232 17.48 -10.51 5.40
CA VAL A 232 17.62 -9.10 5.01
C VAL A 232 19.06 -8.67 4.63
N GLU A 233 20.09 -9.26 5.24
CA GLU A 233 21.52 -8.97 4.98
C GLU A 233 22.14 -9.84 3.86
N LEU A 234 21.33 -10.66 3.19
CA LEU A 234 21.86 -11.61 2.20
C LEU A 234 22.30 -10.89 0.93
N HIS A 235 23.61 -10.87 0.66
CA HIS A 235 24.19 -10.23 -0.52
C HIS A 235 24.52 -11.22 -1.65
N ASN A 236 24.80 -12.49 -1.32
CA ASN A 236 25.26 -13.47 -2.31
C ASN A 236 24.73 -14.87 -1.99
N LEU A 237 24.25 -15.57 -3.01
CA LEU A 237 23.77 -16.95 -2.93
C LEU A 237 24.88 -18.00 -3.14
N GLY A 238 25.98 -17.62 -3.80
CA GLY A 238 27.03 -18.55 -4.23
C GLY A 238 26.74 -19.17 -5.60
N ASP A 239 27.79 -19.72 -6.20
CA ASP A 239 27.72 -20.33 -7.52
C ASP A 239 27.22 -21.79 -7.44
N GLY A 240 26.33 -22.18 -8.35
CA GLY A 240 25.83 -23.55 -8.50
C GLY A 240 24.68 -23.90 -7.56
N LEU A 241 23.75 -22.97 -7.31
CA LEU A 241 22.51 -23.22 -6.58
C LEU A 241 21.50 -23.97 -7.46
N ILE A 242 21.11 -25.18 -7.05
CA ILE A 242 20.13 -26.01 -7.73
C ILE A 242 18.99 -26.33 -6.78
N VAL A 243 17.78 -25.87 -7.12
CA VAL A 243 16.54 -26.12 -6.39
C VAL A 243 15.60 -26.90 -7.30
N GLY A 244 15.22 -28.12 -6.89
CA GLY A 244 14.35 -28.99 -7.67
C GLY A 244 12.88 -28.59 -7.65
N GLY A 245 12.44 -27.85 -6.64
CA GLY A 245 11.08 -27.31 -6.50
C GLY A 245 11.05 -25.78 -6.49
N ASP A 246 10.40 -25.22 -5.47
CA ASP A 246 10.16 -23.78 -5.34
C ASP A 246 11.28 -23.06 -4.59
N LEU A 247 11.59 -21.83 -5.01
CA LEU A 247 12.55 -20.94 -4.36
C LEU A 247 11.84 -19.71 -3.77
N GLU A 248 11.81 -19.60 -2.44
CA GLU A 248 11.19 -18.50 -1.71
C GLU A 248 12.27 -17.57 -1.13
N MET A 249 12.25 -16.30 -1.51
CA MET A 249 13.25 -15.28 -1.15
C MET A 249 12.62 -13.93 -0.78
N ARG A 250 11.41 -13.96 -0.21
CA ARG A 250 10.67 -12.75 0.15
C ARG A 250 11.43 -11.88 1.16
N GLY A 251 11.51 -10.57 0.94
CA GLY A 251 12.12 -9.63 1.88
C GLY A 251 13.66 -9.61 1.91
N CYS A 252 14.33 -10.21 0.92
CA CYS A 252 15.79 -10.16 0.79
C CYS A 252 16.27 -8.81 0.20
N ARG A 253 16.22 -7.74 1.01
CA ARG A 253 16.43 -6.35 0.55
C ARG A 253 17.87 -6.01 0.14
N SER A 254 18.87 -6.74 0.64
CA SER A 254 20.28 -6.47 0.33
C SER A 254 20.82 -7.23 -0.89
N LEU A 255 20.00 -8.11 -1.47
CA LEU A 255 20.38 -8.92 -2.63
C LEU A 255 20.13 -8.16 -3.92
N LYS A 256 21.20 -7.73 -4.59
CA LYS A 256 21.10 -6.92 -5.82
C LYS A 256 21.03 -7.75 -7.10
N ARG A 257 21.70 -8.90 -7.13
CA ARG A 257 21.86 -9.75 -8.33
C ARG A 257 21.77 -11.23 -7.96
N LEU A 258 21.26 -12.02 -8.89
CA LEU A 258 21.24 -13.48 -8.80
C LEU A 258 22.45 -14.07 -9.54
N PRO A 259 22.97 -15.23 -9.10
CA PRO A 259 24.08 -15.89 -9.77
C PRO A 259 23.61 -16.47 -11.12
N GLU A 260 24.43 -16.34 -12.16
CA GLU A 260 24.15 -16.86 -13.52
C GLU A 260 24.05 -18.38 -13.60
N THR A 261 24.36 -19.09 -12.52
CA THR A 261 24.31 -20.57 -12.45
C THR A 261 23.08 -21.11 -11.72
N ILE A 262 22.15 -20.24 -11.31
CA ILE A 262 20.94 -20.66 -10.58
C ILE A 262 20.05 -21.56 -11.44
N ILE A 263 19.52 -22.62 -10.84
CA ILE A 263 18.51 -23.50 -11.47
C ILE A 263 17.36 -23.65 -10.48
N VAL A 264 16.15 -23.29 -10.92
CA VAL A 264 14.91 -23.45 -10.16
C VAL A 264 13.98 -24.38 -10.95
N GLY A 265 13.50 -25.44 -10.30
CA GLY A 265 12.75 -26.51 -10.96
C GLY A 265 11.27 -26.20 -11.16
N TYR A 266 10.67 -25.31 -10.34
CA TYR A 266 9.25 -24.98 -10.44
C TYR A 266 8.97 -23.48 -10.30
N SER A 267 8.65 -22.96 -9.11
CA SER A 267 8.30 -21.54 -8.88
C SER A 267 9.42 -20.76 -8.19
N ALA A 268 9.44 -19.44 -8.37
CA ALA A 268 10.36 -18.56 -7.64
C ALA A 268 9.64 -17.31 -7.11
N ASP A 269 9.95 -16.92 -5.88
CA ASP A 269 9.40 -15.74 -5.23
C ASP A 269 10.49 -14.84 -4.68
N PHE A 270 10.57 -13.64 -5.22
CA PHE A 270 11.51 -12.59 -4.86
C PHE A 270 10.79 -11.35 -4.33
N SER A 271 9.55 -11.46 -3.85
CA SER A 271 8.74 -10.32 -3.45
C SER A 271 9.42 -9.46 -2.35
N ASN A 272 9.36 -8.13 -2.47
CA ASN A 272 9.99 -7.16 -1.54
C ASN A 272 11.51 -7.40 -1.38
N SER A 273 12.17 -7.84 -2.45
CA SER A 273 13.63 -7.98 -2.53
C SER A 273 14.29 -6.75 -3.18
N GLY A 274 15.61 -6.62 -3.01
CA GLY A 274 16.41 -5.54 -3.59
C GLY A 274 16.99 -5.83 -4.96
N ILE A 275 16.43 -6.80 -5.70
CA ILE A 275 16.98 -7.26 -6.97
C ILE A 275 16.83 -6.17 -8.03
N GLU A 276 17.93 -5.84 -8.70
CA GLU A 276 17.99 -4.80 -9.74
C GLU A 276 17.76 -5.39 -11.15
N VAL A 277 18.29 -6.60 -11.40
CA VAL A 277 18.27 -7.32 -12.69
C VAL A 277 18.18 -8.83 -12.45
N LEU A 278 17.35 -9.52 -13.25
CA LEU A 278 17.26 -10.99 -13.27
C LEU A 278 18.30 -11.61 -14.21
N CYS A 279 18.81 -12.81 -13.88
CA CYS A 279 19.76 -13.55 -14.71
C CYS A 279 19.07 -14.42 -15.77
N ASP A 280 19.74 -14.65 -16.91
CA ASP A 280 19.21 -15.39 -18.07
C ASP A 280 18.75 -16.84 -17.78
N ASN A 281 19.28 -17.49 -16.74
CA ASN A 281 18.85 -18.84 -16.39
C ASN A 281 17.40 -18.94 -15.89
N LEU A 282 16.79 -17.82 -15.50
CA LEU A 282 15.37 -17.77 -15.12
C LEU A 282 14.46 -17.41 -16.31
N LYS A 283 14.96 -17.56 -17.54
CA LYS A 283 14.18 -17.26 -18.76
C LYS A 283 12.97 -18.18 -18.92
N GLU A 284 13.02 -19.41 -18.42
CA GLU A 284 11.90 -20.35 -18.46
C GLU A 284 11.55 -20.81 -17.04
N VAL A 285 10.36 -20.46 -16.57
CA VAL A 285 9.84 -20.83 -15.25
C VAL A 285 8.58 -21.67 -15.44
N ALA A 286 8.63 -22.93 -15.00
CA ALA A 286 7.50 -23.87 -15.11
C ALA A 286 6.36 -23.58 -14.14
N GLY A 287 6.65 -22.88 -13.03
CA GLY A 287 5.68 -22.51 -12.01
C GLY A 287 5.30 -21.03 -12.07
N ASN A 288 5.21 -20.43 -10.89
CA ASN A 288 4.93 -19.00 -10.71
C ASN A 288 6.23 -18.21 -10.54
N LEU A 289 6.22 -16.95 -10.97
CA LEU A 289 7.31 -15.99 -10.70
C LEU A 289 6.74 -14.77 -10.00
N TYR A 290 7.03 -14.63 -8.70
CA TYR A 290 6.59 -13.49 -7.91
C TYR A 290 7.75 -12.51 -7.68
N LEU A 291 7.56 -11.27 -8.10
CA LEU A 291 8.51 -10.15 -8.03
C LEU A 291 7.82 -8.91 -7.42
N SER A 292 6.73 -9.10 -6.69
CA SER A 292 5.93 -7.99 -6.16
C SER A 292 6.74 -7.07 -5.22
N GLN A 293 6.51 -5.76 -5.27
CA GLN A 293 7.17 -4.73 -4.48
C GLN A 293 8.71 -4.69 -4.63
N CYS A 294 9.26 -5.17 -5.74
CA CYS A 294 10.68 -5.00 -6.05
C CYS A 294 10.93 -3.60 -6.62
N THR A 295 11.00 -2.59 -5.75
CA THR A 295 11.14 -1.18 -6.14
C THR A 295 12.48 -0.83 -6.79
N SER A 296 13.47 -1.72 -6.73
CA SER A 296 14.79 -1.54 -7.36
C SER A 296 14.92 -2.24 -8.72
N LEU A 297 13.91 -3.02 -9.13
CA LEU A 297 13.95 -3.78 -10.37
C LEU A 297 13.79 -2.83 -11.57
N THR A 298 14.83 -2.74 -12.41
CA THR A 298 14.89 -1.77 -13.51
C THR A 298 14.55 -2.38 -14.87
N GLU A 299 14.96 -3.63 -15.08
CA GLU A 299 14.79 -4.35 -16.34
C GLU A 299 14.57 -5.85 -16.14
N LEU A 300 13.90 -6.46 -17.11
CA LEU A 300 13.70 -7.90 -17.24
C LEU A 300 14.32 -8.37 -18.57
N MET A 301 14.72 -9.64 -18.65
CA MET A 301 15.30 -10.23 -19.86
C MET A 301 14.24 -10.49 -20.95
N ASN A 302 14.63 -10.31 -22.21
CA ASN A 302 13.78 -10.59 -23.37
C ASN A 302 13.49 -12.09 -23.54
N GLY A 303 12.25 -12.41 -23.90
CA GLY A 303 11.78 -13.79 -24.10
C GLY A 303 11.58 -14.56 -22.80
N LEU A 304 11.28 -13.89 -21.68
CA LEU A 304 10.89 -14.52 -20.43
C LEU A 304 9.58 -15.30 -20.62
N LYS A 305 9.57 -16.55 -20.19
CA LYS A 305 8.42 -17.47 -20.27
C LYS A 305 8.09 -18.01 -18.88
N VAL A 306 6.88 -17.73 -18.40
CA VAL A 306 6.32 -18.22 -17.14
C VAL A 306 5.07 -19.03 -17.47
N GLU A 307 5.02 -20.30 -17.09
CA GLU A 307 3.87 -21.15 -17.46
C GLU A 307 2.59 -20.85 -16.67
N ASN A 308 2.72 -20.38 -15.42
CA ASN A 308 1.59 -20.00 -14.57
C ASN A 308 1.58 -18.48 -14.35
N SER A 309 1.63 -17.99 -13.11
CA SER A 309 1.42 -16.55 -12.84
C SER A 309 2.74 -15.79 -12.68
N LEU A 310 2.85 -14.64 -13.34
CA LEU A 310 3.91 -13.64 -13.18
C LEU A 310 3.36 -12.43 -12.42
N ASN A 311 3.88 -12.16 -11.23
CA ASN A 311 3.48 -10.99 -10.44
C ASN A 311 4.63 -9.99 -10.37
N LEU A 312 4.44 -8.82 -10.97
CA LEU A 312 5.33 -7.66 -10.95
C LEU A 312 4.72 -6.47 -10.18
N SER A 313 3.63 -6.67 -9.44
CA SER A 313 2.90 -5.58 -8.79
C SER A 313 3.80 -4.72 -7.89
N GLY A 314 3.66 -3.39 -7.92
CA GLY A 314 4.43 -2.46 -7.11
C GLY A 314 5.91 -2.29 -7.50
N CYS A 315 6.32 -2.78 -8.68
CA CYS A 315 7.66 -2.51 -9.22
C CYS A 315 7.71 -1.09 -9.85
N THR A 316 7.94 -0.08 -9.02
CA THR A 316 7.88 1.33 -9.45
C THR A 316 9.04 1.78 -10.35
N ALA A 317 10.21 1.13 -10.27
CA ALA A 317 11.37 1.45 -11.11
C ALA A 317 11.33 0.81 -12.51
N LEU A 318 10.41 -0.13 -12.75
CA LEU A 318 10.30 -0.81 -14.03
C LEU A 318 9.68 0.13 -15.08
N THR A 319 10.43 0.45 -16.13
CA THR A 319 10.01 1.44 -17.14
C THR A 319 9.36 0.82 -18.39
N ALA A 320 9.73 -0.40 -18.73
CA ALA A 320 9.16 -1.17 -19.83
C ALA A 320 9.15 -2.67 -19.50
N LEU A 321 8.21 -3.40 -20.09
CA LEU A 321 8.21 -4.86 -20.09
C LEU A 321 9.10 -5.41 -21.22
N PRO A 322 9.67 -6.61 -21.06
CA PRO A 322 10.53 -7.22 -22.07
C PRO A 322 9.75 -7.65 -23.31
N GLN A 323 10.42 -7.69 -24.46
CA GLN A 323 9.85 -8.26 -25.68
C GLN A 323 9.70 -9.78 -25.55
N GLN A 324 8.72 -10.35 -26.25
CA GLN A 324 8.40 -11.79 -26.27
C GLN A 324 8.08 -12.37 -24.90
N LEU A 325 7.52 -11.57 -23.99
CA LEU A 325 7.09 -12.03 -22.67
C LEU A 325 5.90 -12.98 -22.80
N LYS A 326 6.01 -14.17 -22.21
CA LYS A 326 4.94 -15.17 -22.15
C LYS A 326 4.60 -15.48 -20.71
N ALA A 327 3.35 -15.33 -20.32
CA ALA A 327 2.86 -15.65 -18.98
C ALA A 327 1.52 -16.38 -19.02
N GLY A 328 1.20 -17.16 -18.00
CA GLY A 328 -0.18 -17.64 -17.78
C GLY A 328 -1.08 -16.49 -17.35
N ASP A 329 -0.83 -15.98 -16.15
CA ASP A 329 -1.39 -14.72 -15.64
C ASP A 329 -0.29 -13.67 -15.51
N LEU A 330 -0.61 -12.39 -15.71
CA LEU A 330 0.31 -11.28 -15.49
C LEU A 330 -0.34 -10.24 -14.59
N ASP A 331 0.30 -9.93 -13.46
CA ASP A 331 -0.08 -8.83 -12.58
C ASP A 331 1.02 -7.75 -12.57
N ILE A 332 0.74 -6.59 -13.14
CA ILE A 332 1.62 -5.42 -13.16
C ILE A 332 1.07 -4.27 -12.31
N SER A 333 0.14 -4.53 -11.39
CA SER A 333 -0.58 -3.50 -10.65
C SER A 333 0.35 -2.56 -9.87
N GLY A 334 0.13 -1.25 -9.90
CA GLY A 334 0.95 -0.27 -9.17
C GLY A 334 2.36 -0.05 -9.75
N CYS A 335 2.66 -0.55 -10.94
CA CYS A 335 3.89 -0.21 -11.68
C CYS A 335 3.75 1.16 -12.36
N SER A 336 3.95 2.25 -11.60
CA SER A 336 3.79 3.62 -12.10
C SER A 336 4.82 4.04 -13.16
N GLY A 337 5.98 3.37 -13.23
CA GLY A 337 7.03 3.64 -14.21
C GLY A 337 6.74 3.12 -15.62
N LEU A 338 5.83 2.14 -15.77
CA LEU A 338 5.52 1.51 -17.05
C LEU A 338 4.76 2.48 -17.96
N ARG A 339 5.29 2.71 -19.17
CA ARG A 339 4.70 3.64 -20.16
C ARG A 339 3.87 2.96 -21.23
N GLU A 340 4.25 1.74 -21.60
CA GLU A 340 3.62 0.99 -22.69
C GLU A 340 3.69 -0.51 -22.45
N LEU A 341 2.76 -1.25 -23.07
CA LEU A 341 2.77 -2.70 -23.13
C LEU A 341 3.41 -3.15 -24.47
N PRO A 342 4.22 -4.21 -24.47
CA PRO A 342 4.79 -4.75 -25.70
C PRO A 342 3.69 -5.39 -26.56
N GLY A 343 3.73 -5.15 -27.88
CA GLY A 343 2.74 -5.69 -28.82
C GLY A 343 2.82 -7.21 -29.02
N ASP A 344 3.96 -7.81 -28.71
CA ASP A 344 4.27 -9.23 -28.79
C ASP A 344 4.14 -9.97 -27.44
N LEU A 345 3.40 -9.38 -26.50
CA LEU A 345 3.05 -9.98 -25.22
C LEU A 345 2.07 -11.15 -25.42
N GLU A 346 2.32 -12.29 -24.78
CA GLU A 346 1.41 -13.45 -24.78
C GLU A 346 1.01 -13.82 -23.35
N ILE A 347 -0.29 -13.78 -23.05
CA ILE A 347 -0.91 -14.09 -21.76
C ILE A 347 -1.96 -15.18 -21.97
N ARG A 348 -1.94 -16.24 -21.15
CA ARG A 348 -2.90 -17.34 -21.31
C ARG A 348 -4.29 -16.98 -20.79
N ASP A 349 -4.36 -16.33 -19.63
CA ASP A 349 -5.56 -16.27 -18.80
C ASP A 349 -5.90 -14.81 -18.40
N ILE A 350 -5.19 -14.22 -17.43
CA ILE A 350 -5.56 -12.91 -16.84
C ILE A 350 -4.44 -11.88 -16.94
N LEU A 351 -4.78 -10.64 -17.30
CA LEU A 351 -3.92 -9.46 -17.16
C LEU A 351 -4.47 -8.49 -16.11
N VAL A 352 -3.74 -8.26 -15.02
CA VAL A 352 -4.06 -7.28 -13.99
C VAL A 352 -3.12 -6.10 -14.13
N MET A 353 -3.66 -4.91 -14.37
CA MET A 353 -2.88 -3.68 -14.61
C MET A 353 -3.51 -2.50 -13.87
N GLU A 354 -3.89 -2.73 -12.62
CA GLU A 354 -4.51 -1.71 -11.77
C GLU A 354 -3.49 -0.64 -11.36
N HIS A 355 -3.91 0.61 -11.18
CA HIS A 355 -3.05 1.71 -10.74
C HIS A 355 -1.78 1.97 -11.58
N CYS A 356 -1.77 1.52 -12.84
CA CYS A 356 -0.72 1.80 -13.81
C CYS A 356 -1.02 3.10 -14.56
N SER A 357 -0.66 4.25 -13.98
CA SER A 357 -1.00 5.58 -14.54
C SER A 357 -0.25 5.91 -15.84
N GLY A 358 0.91 5.27 -16.07
CA GLY A 358 1.74 5.51 -17.26
C GLY A 358 1.27 4.77 -18.52
N ILE A 359 0.55 3.65 -18.38
CA ILE A 359 0.03 2.87 -19.52
C ILE A 359 -1.23 3.56 -20.05
N ARG A 360 -1.15 4.09 -21.27
CA ARG A 360 -2.24 4.86 -21.90
C ARG A 360 -3.10 4.04 -22.86
N GLU A 361 -2.51 3.05 -23.50
CA GLU A 361 -3.18 2.22 -24.51
C GLU A 361 -2.75 0.76 -24.39
N ILE A 362 -3.67 -0.14 -24.74
CA ILE A 362 -3.39 -1.56 -24.90
C ILE A 362 -3.15 -1.82 -26.40
N PRO A 363 -1.99 -2.36 -26.81
CA PRO A 363 -1.69 -2.60 -28.23
C PRO A 363 -2.73 -3.50 -28.90
N ARG A 364 -3.20 -3.13 -30.10
CA ARG A 364 -4.11 -3.98 -30.89
C ARG A 364 -3.53 -5.37 -31.18
N GLN A 365 -2.22 -5.44 -31.41
CA GLN A 365 -1.53 -6.72 -31.63
C GLN A 365 -1.67 -7.68 -30.44
N PHE A 366 -1.66 -7.16 -29.22
CA PHE A 366 -1.90 -7.92 -28.00
C PHE A 366 -3.36 -8.37 -27.89
N LEU A 367 -4.32 -7.52 -28.28
CA LEU A 367 -5.75 -7.90 -28.27
C LEU A 367 -6.09 -8.96 -29.33
N GLU A 368 -5.40 -8.94 -30.48
CA GLU A 368 -5.61 -9.89 -31.58
C GLU A 368 -4.96 -11.27 -31.32
N ASN A 369 -3.73 -11.28 -30.79
CA ASN A 369 -2.92 -12.51 -30.70
C ASN A 369 -2.29 -12.75 -29.32
N GLY A 370 -2.45 -11.81 -28.39
CA GLY A 370 -1.81 -11.86 -27.08
C GLY A 370 -2.57 -12.70 -26.06
N PHE A 371 -3.79 -13.15 -26.35
CA PHE A 371 -4.50 -14.13 -25.52
C PHE A 371 -4.57 -15.51 -26.16
N SER A 372 -4.51 -16.58 -25.36
CA SER A 372 -4.70 -17.94 -25.87
C SER A 372 -6.15 -18.14 -26.36
N PRO A 373 -6.37 -18.59 -27.62
CA PRO A 373 -7.69 -18.70 -28.23
C PRO A 373 -8.59 -19.81 -27.63
N SER A 374 -8.07 -20.59 -26.68
CA SER A 374 -8.75 -21.75 -26.09
C SER A 374 -9.54 -21.46 -24.81
N ASN A 375 -9.48 -20.26 -24.24
CA ASN A 375 -10.12 -19.95 -22.94
C ASN A 375 -11.26 -18.94 -23.03
N LEU A 376 -12.40 -19.28 -22.39
CA LEU A 376 -13.64 -18.47 -22.33
C LEU A 376 -13.63 -17.41 -21.21
N TYR A 377 -12.51 -17.27 -20.49
CA TYR A 377 -12.39 -16.48 -19.26
C TYR A 377 -11.24 -15.46 -19.31
N ASN A 378 -10.83 -15.04 -20.50
CA ASN A 378 -9.76 -14.04 -20.64
C ASN A 378 -10.24 -12.70 -20.10
N GLY A 379 -9.50 -12.15 -19.13
CA GLY A 379 -9.91 -10.97 -18.39
C GLY A 379 -8.77 -9.96 -18.27
N ILE A 380 -9.08 -8.67 -18.47
CA ILE A 380 -8.16 -7.58 -18.16
C ILE A 380 -8.75 -6.72 -17.06
N TYR A 381 -8.01 -6.55 -15.97
CA TYR A 381 -8.36 -5.68 -14.85
C TYR A 381 -7.59 -4.38 -14.98
N ILE A 382 -8.30 -3.26 -15.12
CA ILE A 382 -7.74 -1.95 -15.47
C ILE A 382 -8.08 -0.85 -14.46
N GLY A 383 -8.54 -1.23 -13.25
CA GLY A 383 -8.96 -0.30 -12.21
C GLY A 383 -7.87 0.72 -11.85
N GLY A 384 -8.13 2.02 -11.98
CA GLY A 384 -7.15 3.07 -11.69
C GLY A 384 -5.95 3.15 -12.65
N SER A 385 -5.97 2.42 -13.78
CA SER A 385 -4.97 2.56 -14.85
C SER A 385 -5.19 3.84 -15.67
N GLY A 386 -4.17 4.26 -16.44
CA GLY A 386 -4.28 5.38 -17.39
C GLY A 386 -5.11 5.09 -18.65
N VAL A 387 -5.68 3.88 -18.76
CA VAL A 387 -6.47 3.45 -19.93
C VAL A 387 -7.82 4.18 -19.91
N VAL A 388 -8.05 4.98 -20.95
CA VAL A 388 -9.29 5.76 -21.14
C VAL A 388 -10.52 4.87 -21.28
N ALA A 389 -11.63 5.25 -20.64
CA ALA A 389 -12.90 4.52 -20.67
C ALA A 389 -13.44 4.25 -22.09
N GLU A 390 -13.20 5.17 -23.04
CA GLU A 390 -13.57 4.96 -24.46
C GLU A 390 -12.78 3.81 -25.12
N CYS A 391 -11.51 3.60 -24.77
CA CYS A 391 -10.75 2.44 -25.25
C CYS A 391 -11.33 1.15 -24.67
N VAL A 392 -11.81 1.17 -23.42
CA VAL A 392 -12.46 0.02 -22.79
C VAL A 392 -13.73 -0.34 -23.56
N GLU A 393 -14.58 0.65 -23.87
CA GLU A 393 -15.82 0.41 -24.62
C GLU A 393 -15.55 -0.10 -26.04
N LEU A 394 -14.57 0.48 -26.75
CA LEU A 394 -14.19 0.05 -28.10
C LEU A 394 -13.62 -1.37 -28.12
N ILE A 395 -12.76 -1.71 -27.16
CA ILE A 395 -12.21 -3.06 -27.03
C ILE A 395 -13.32 -4.06 -26.65
N GLN A 396 -14.23 -3.68 -25.75
CA GLN A 396 -15.37 -4.54 -25.37
C GLN A 396 -16.35 -4.75 -26.54
N GLN A 397 -16.45 -3.81 -27.48
CA GLN A 397 -17.22 -3.93 -28.73
C GLN A 397 -16.52 -4.77 -29.80
N GLU A 398 -15.22 -4.55 -30.05
CA GLU A 398 -14.44 -5.28 -31.07
C GLU A 398 -14.06 -6.71 -30.62
N PHE A 399 -13.81 -6.92 -29.33
CA PHE A 399 -13.30 -8.17 -28.75
C PHE A 399 -14.22 -8.70 -27.64
N SER A 400 -15.45 -9.10 -28.00
CA SER A 400 -16.48 -9.59 -27.06
C SER A 400 -16.10 -10.84 -26.24
N HIS A 401 -15.01 -11.52 -26.59
CA HIS A 401 -14.46 -12.68 -25.89
C HIS A 401 -13.49 -12.30 -24.76
N ILE A 402 -13.03 -11.04 -24.69
CA ILE A 402 -12.19 -10.51 -23.61
C ILE A 402 -13.10 -9.74 -22.64
N ARG A 403 -13.03 -10.07 -21.34
CA ARG A 403 -13.75 -9.32 -20.30
C ARG A 403 -12.87 -8.24 -19.71
N LEU A 404 -13.13 -6.98 -20.06
CA LEU A 404 -12.53 -5.85 -19.36
C LEU A 404 -13.33 -5.59 -18.08
N THR A 405 -12.66 -5.69 -16.93
CA THR A 405 -13.30 -5.42 -15.64
C THR A 405 -12.66 -4.18 -15.02
N CYS A 406 -13.42 -3.09 -15.02
CA CYS A 406 -13.14 -1.94 -14.17
C CYS A 406 -13.77 -2.21 -12.81
N ILE A 407 -13.06 -2.84 -11.88
CA ILE A 407 -13.52 -2.89 -10.50
C ILE A 407 -13.26 -1.49 -9.92
N PRO A 408 -14.28 -0.77 -9.41
CA PRO A 408 -14.04 0.38 -8.56
C PRO A 408 -13.38 -0.13 -7.28
N ALA A 409 -12.05 0.02 -7.23
CA ALA A 409 -11.14 -0.17 -6.10
C ALA A 409 -11.69 -0.98 -4.92
N PHE A 410 -11.49 -2.30 -4.92
CA PHE A 410 -11.56 -3.09 -3.69
C PHE A 410 -10.19 -3.07 -2.99
N ARG A 411 -10.05 -2.13 -2.06
CA ARG A 411 -9.14 -2.06 -0.89
C ARG A 411 -7.61 -2.30 -1.05
N PHE A 412 -6.88 -1.27 -0.59
CA PHE A 412 -5.46 -1.17 -0.16
C PHE A 412 -4.45 -0.78 -1.27
N HIS A 413 -3.54 0.20 -1.10
CA HIS A 413 -2.96 0.85 0.08
C HIS A 413 -2.90 2.40 -0.02
N GLU A 414 -2.96 3.01 1.17
CA GLU A 414 -2.77 4.41 1.53
C GLU A 414 -1.78 5.23 0.69
N THR A 415 -2.27 6.21 -0.06
CA THR A 415 -1.67 7.55 0.04
C THR A 415 -2.25 8.17 1.29
N GLU A 416 -1.49 8.21 2.40
CA GLU A 416 -1.93 8.67 3.73
C GLU A 416 -2.92 9.83 3.63
N ALA A 417 -4.23 9.58 3.81
CA ALA A 417 -5.23 10.63 3.89
C ALA A 417 -4.85 11.57 5.04
N PHE A 418 -5.02 12.89 4.86
CA PHE A 418 -4.69 13.84 5.92
C PHE A 418 -5.44 13.46 7.21
N THR A 419 -4.72 13.36 8.31
CA THR A 419 -5.28 12.90 9.60
C THR A 419 -5.92 14.06 10.38
N SER A 420 -5.53 15.30 10.06
CA SER A 420 -6.11 16.52 10.61
C SER A 420 -6.10 17.67 9.60
N LEU A 421 -6.96 18.67 9.83
CA LEU A 421 -6.99 19.90 9.02
C LEU A 421 -5.69 20.69 9.15
N ASP A 422 -5.08 20.70 10.34
CA ASP A 422 -3.81 21.38 10.59
C ASP A 422 -2.66 20.78 9.74
N GLU A 423 -2.63 19.45 9.61
CA GLU A 423 -1.67 18.75 8.77
C GLU A 423 -1.85 19.10 7.29
N ALA A 424 -3.11 19.17 6.83
CA ALA A 424 -3.43 19.55 5.47
C ALA A 424 -3.01 21.01 5.18
N ILE A 425 -3.29 21.94 6.10
CA ILE A 425 -2.92 23.35 5.97
C ILE A 425 -1.40 23.50 5.94
N GLU A 426 -0.67 22.84 6.86
CA GLU A 426 0.79 22.89 6.87
C GLU A 426 1.37 22.38 5.54
N PHE A 427 0.82 21.31 5.00
CA PHE A 427 1.26 20.73 3.74
C PHE A 427 1.09 21.69 2.55
N TRP A 428 -0.07 22.32 2.42
CA TRP A 428 -0.37 23.21 1.29
C TRP A 428 0.30 24.59 1.42
N THR A 429 0.62 25.03 2.64
CA THR A 429 1.28 26.33 2.91
C THR A 429 2.80 26.28 2.91
N LYS A 430 3.43 25.11 3.00
CA LYS A 430 4.90 24.99 2.99
C LYS A 430 5.47 25.39 1.61
N ASN A 431 6.29 26.45 1.59
CA ASN A 431 7.03 26.95 0.42
C ASN A 431 8.13 26.00 -0.12
N GLN A 432 7.89 24.68 -0.18
CA GLN A 432 8.87 23.70 -0.67
C GLN A 432 8.79 23.45 -2.19
N PHE A 433 8.09 24.31 -2.95
CA PHE A 433 7.87 24.09 -4.39
C PHE A 433 8.68 25.03 -5.30
N GLU A 434 9.52 25.91 -4.74
CA GLU A 434 10.45 26.74 -5.53
C GLU A 434 11.80 26.04 -5.73
N GLU A 435 12.05 25.53 -6.95
CA GLU A 435 13.41 25.46 -7.50
C GLU A 435 13.51 26.44 -8.68
N THR A 436 13.92 27.68 -8.41
CA THR A 436 14.73 28.45 -9.37
C THR A 436 15.79 29.27 -8.61
N ALA A 437 16.94 29.40 -9.26
CA ALA A 437 18.25 29.88 -8.79
C ALA A 437 18.26 31.11 -7.83
N PRO A 438 19.32 31.26 -6.99
CA PRO A 438 19.40 32.30 -5.98
C PRO A 438 19.57 33.68 -6.62
N ASN A 439 18.63 34.59 -6.35
CA ASN A 439 18.83 36.02 -6.60
C ASN A 439 18.86 36.74 -5.24
N PRO A 440 19.98 37.40 -4.86
CA PRO A 440 20.13 37.98 -3.53
C PRO A 440 19.63 39.44 -3.56
N ALA A 441 18.32 39.65 -3.40
CA ALA A 441 17.77 40.91 -2.89
C ALA A 441 16.24 40.86 -2.89
N THR A 442 15.64 40.35 -1.80
CA THR A 442 14.43 40.94 -1.20
C THR A 442 14.27 40.41 0.22
N PRO A 443 13.86 41.26 1.17
CA PRO A 443 13.99 41.01 2.60
C PRO A 443 13.02 39.93 3.09
N GLU A 444 13.47 39.16 4.07
CA GLU A 444 12.68 38.23 4.88
C GLU A 444 11.40 38.91 5.37
N ILE A 445 10.24 38.46 4.88
CA ILE A 445 8.95 38.74 5.53
C ILE A 445 8.66 37.56 6.44
N ASP A 446 9.03 37.77 7.70
CA ASP A 446 8.73 36.94 8.85
C ASP A 446 7.29 37.23 9.29
N SER A 447 6.32 36.42 8.82
CA SER A 447 5.02 36.26 9.48
C SER A 447 4.27 35.02 8.99
N LYS A 448 4.21 33.99 9.84
CA LYS A 448 3.23 32.90 9.74
C LYS A 448 1.82 33.48 9.65
N PRO A 449 0.99 33.12 8.65
CA PRO A 449 -0.44 33.18 8.83
C PRO A 449 -0.83 32.00 9.73
N ALA A 450 -1.10 32.26 11.00
CA ALA A 450 -1.80 31.30 11.85
C ALA A 450 -3.26 31.26 11.39
N MET A 451 -3.55 30.49 10.34
CA MET A 451 -4.93 30.23 9.90
C MET A 451 -5.58 29.28 10.89
N ASP A 452 -6.66 29.71 11.54
CA ASP A 452 -7.47 28.91 12.45
C ASP A 452 -8.72 28.41 11.71
N MET A 453 -8.82 27.11 11.47
CA MET A 453 -9.96 26.49 10.77
C MET A 453 -11.02 25.92 11.72
N SER A 454 -11.07 26.37 12.98
CA SER A 454 -12.09 25.95 13.96
C SER A 454 -13.54 26.26 13.56
N TYR A 455 -13.74 27.03 12.49
CA TYR A 455 -15.04 27.41 11.92
C TYR A 455 -15.67 26.35 11.02
N ILE A 456 -14.95 25.31 10.60
CA ILE A 456 -15.53 24.21 9.81
C ILE A 456 -16.34 23.30 10.76
N PRO A 457 -17.64 23.07 10.52
CA PRO A 457 -18.42 22.15 11.32
C PRO A 457 -17.78 20.75 11.33
N ARG A 458 -17.76 20.09 12.50
CA ARG A 458 -17.21 18.73 12.65
C ARG A 458 -17.82 17.72 11.69
N GLU A 459 -19.06 17.99 11.26
CA GLU A 459 -19.83 17.16 10.33
C GLU A 459 -19.25 17.15 8.92
N TYR A 460 -18.58 18.22 8.47
CA TYR A 460 -18.00 18.33 7.12
C TYR A 460 -16.47 18.13 7.09
N THR A 461 -15.86 17.89 8.25
CA THR A 461 -14.40 17.81 8.38
C THR A 461 -13.81 16.62 7.61
N HIS A 462 -14.52 15.49 7.58
CA HIS A 462 -14.05 14.28 6.91
C HIS A 462 -14.04 14.47 5.38
N GLU A 463 -15.10 15.02 4.84
CA GLU A 463 -15.31 15.27 3.42
C GLU A 463 -14.33 16.33 2.91
N VAL A 464 -14.09 17.40 3.68
CA VAL A 464 -13.07 18.41 3.34
C VAL A 464 -11.66 17.81 3.33
N LEU A 465 -11.31 16.95 4.30
CA LEU A 465 -10.01 16.24 4.30
C LEU A 465 -9.87 15.28 3.12
N GLN A 466 -10.96 14.63 2.73
CA GLN A 466 -11.01 13.76 1.57
C GLN A 466 -10.84 14.56 0.28
N PHE A 467 -11.51 15.69 0.13
CA PHE A 467 -11.33 16.62 -0.99
C PHE A 467 -9.87 17.07 -1.11
N LEU A 468 -9.26 17.55 -0.02
CA LEU A 468 -7.85 17.97 0.00
C LEU A 468 -6.89 16.82 -0.31
N SER A 469 -7.24 15.59 0.11
CA SER A 469 -6.49 14.39 -0.22
C SER A 469 -6.62 14.01 -1.70
N MET A 470 -7.81 14.13 -2.29
CA MET A 470 -8.04 13.91 -3.72
C MET A 470 -7.30 14.93 -4.58
N LEU A 471 -7.10 16.17 -4.10
CA LEU A 471 -6.27 17.14 -4.79
C LEU A 471 -4.78 16.71 -4.88
N ARG A 472 -4.27 15.90 -3.94
CA ARG A 472 -2.90 15.34 -4.04
C ARG A 472 -2.78 14.23 -5.08
N SER A 473 -3.86 13.50 -5.36
CA SER A 473 -3.88 12.50 -6.43
C SER A 473 -4.13 13.11 -7.81
N SER A 474 -4.43 14.41 -7.88
CA SER A 474 -4.58 15.14 -9.14
C SER A 474 -3.26 15.26 -9.91
N LYS A 475 -3.33 15.20 -11.25
CA LYS A 475 -2.13 15.32 -12.10
C LYS A 475 -1.49 16.72 -12.07
N GLU A 476 -2.25 17.78 -11.77
CA GLU A 476 -1.69 19.13 -11.52
C GLU A 476 -0.72 19.14 -10.32
N PHE A 477 -0.94 18.25 -9.35
CA PHE A 477 -0.01 18.05 -8.23
C PHE A 477 1.19 17.15 -8.60
N GLN A 478 0.99 16.19 -9.51
CA GLN A 478 2.04 15.26 -9.96
C GLN A 478 3.09 15.92 -10.87
N LEU A 479 2.74 17.00 -11.58
CA LEU A 479 3.64 17.77 -12.43
C LEU A 479 4.36 18.86 -11.62
N LEU A 480 5.71 18.86 -11.63
CA LEU A 480 6.53 19.81 -10.88
C LEU A 480 6.27 21.28 -11.25
N GLU A 481 5.92 21.57 -12.51
CA GLU A 481 5.71 22.93 -13.01
C GLU A 481 4.37 23.54 -12.54
N THR A 482 3.31 22.73 -12.42
CA THR A 482 1.96 23.19 -12.06
C THR A 482 1.63 23.05 -10.58
N ARG A 483 2.41 22.26 -9.84
CA ARG A 483 2.22 22.00 -8.40
C ARG A 483 2.18 23.29 -7.58
N CYS A 484 3.06 24.26 -7.89
CA CYS A 484 3.07 25.57 -7.24
C CYS A 484 1.78 26.36 -7.49
N ALA A 485 1.27 26.33 -8.72
CA ALA A 485 0.07 27.06 -9.09
C ALA A 485 -1.17 26.46 -8.41
N LEU A 486 -1.26 25.13 -8.36
CA LEU A 486 -2.32 24.44 -7.62
C LEU A 486 -2.27 24.77 -6.12
N ALA A 487 -1.09 24.67 -5.50
CA ALA A 487 -0.92 24.98 -4.08
C ALA A 487 -1.32 26.43 -3.76
N LYS A 488 -0.94 27.40 -4.61
CA LYS A 488 -1.37 28.80 -4.47
C LYS A 488 -2.90 28.95 -4.48
N ARG A 489 -3.60 28.28 -5.39
CA ARG A 489 -5.07 28.32 -5.46
C ARG A 489 -5.73 27.71 -4.21
N VAL A 490 -5.20 26.59 -3.72
CA VAL A 490 -5.72 25.96 -2.48
C VAL A 490 -5.49 26.88 -1.28
N VAL A 491 -4.33 27.53 -1.20
CA VAL A 491 -4.02 28.52 -0.16
C VAL A 491 -4.90 29.77 -0.27
N GLU A 492 -5.19 30.27 -1.47
CA GLU A 492 -6.14 31.38 -1.68
C GLU A 492 -7.54 31.03 -1.17
N VAL A 493 -7.99 29.79 -1.38
CA VAL A 493 -9.28 29.31 -0.83
C VAL A 493 -9.22 29.31 0.70
N PHE A 494 -8.13 28.85 1.32
CA PHE A 494 -7.96 28.91 2.78
C PHE A 494 -7.94 30.35 3.32
N GLN A 495 -7.29 31.28 2.62
CA GLN A 495 -7.29 32.70 2.99
C GLN A 495 -8.71 33.29 2.96
N VAL A 496 -9.48 33.01 1.91
CA VAL A 496 -10.84 33.55 1.80
C VAL A 496 -11.79 32.93 2.82
N LEU A 497 -11.62 31.64 3.14
CA LEU A 497 -12.38 30.99 4.22
C LEU A 497 -12.15 31.66 5.59
N ASP A 498 -10.94 32.16 5.84
CA ASP A 498 -10.59 32.89 7.06
C ASP A 498 -11.20 34.31 7.07
N THR A 499 -11.06 35.06 5.97
CA THR A 499 -11.43 36.48 5.92
C THR A 499 -12.92 36.76 5.70
N GLU A 500 -13.61 35.96 4.87
CA GLU A 500 -14.97 36.26 4.40
C GLU A 500 -16.00 35.30 5.02
N THR A 501 -16.77 35.78 6.00
CA THR A 501 -17.78 34.96 6.70
C THR A 501 -18.99 34.61 5.84
N ASP A 502 -19.37 35.48 4.90
CA ASP A 502 -20.60 35.36 4.10
C ASP A 502 -20.56 34.24 3.06
N ILE A 503 -19.38 33.80 2.64
CA ILE A 503 -19.17 32.85 1.52
C ILE A 503 -18.66 31.49 2.02
N ARG A 504 -18.32 31.41 3.31
CA ARG A 504 -17.67 30.26 3.93
C ARG A 504 -18.46 28.97 3.76
N GLU A 505 -19.75 29.00 4.11
CA GLU A 505 -20.63 27.82 3.99
C GLU A 505 -20.78 27.36 2.54
N ASP A 506 -20.91 28.31 1.63
CA ASP A 506 -21.04 28.11 0.20
C ASP A 506 -19.81 27.40 -0.43
N ILE A 507 -18.60 27.74 0.04
CA ILE A 507 -17.36 27.08 -0.39
C ILE A 507 -17.27 25.67 0.22
N ILE A 508 -17.59 25.51 1.51
CA ILE A 508 -17.54 24.22 2.19
C ILE A 508 -18.50 23.21 1.55
N LEU A 509 -19.75 23.61 1.26
CA LEU A 509 -20.72 22.74 0.58
C LEU A 509 -20.21 22.26 -0.78
N ARG A 510 -19.58 23.15 -1.56
CA ARG A 510 -18.99 22.80 -2.86
C ARG A 510 -17.78 21.85 -2.73
N MET A 511 -17.04 21.91 -1.62
CA MET A 511 -15.98 20.93 -1.34
C MET A 511 -16.59 19.56 -1.08
N VAL A 512 -17.61 19.49 -0.23
CA VAL A 512 -18.31 18.26 0.17
C VAL A 512 -18.92 17.55 -1.05
N ASP A 513 -19.67 18.27 -1.89
CA ASP A 513 -20.35 17.70 -3.07
C ASP A 513 -19.39 17.11 -4.12
N SER A 514 -18.11 17.50 -4.08
CA SER A 514 -17.12 17.08 -5.06
C SER A 514 -16.44 15.74 -4.75
N VAL A 515 -16.70 15.17 -3.57
CA VAL A 515 -16.03 13.96 -3.06
C VAL A 515 -16.69 12.67 -3.55
N ASP A 516 -17.97 12.72 -3.98
CA ASP A 516 -18.79 11.54 -4.24
C ASP A 516 -18.62 10.89 -5.63
N ALA A 517 -17.83 11.45 -6.57
CA ALA A 517 -17.58 10.79 -7.86
C ALA A 517 -16.40 11.35 -8.69
N CYS A 518 -15.74 10.46 -9.44
CA CYS A 518 -14.64 10.67 -10.42
C CYS A 518 -13.42 11.50 -9.95
N SER A 519 -12.25 11.23 -10.55
CA SER A 519 -10.97 11.86 -10.16
C SER A 519 -10.90 13.37 -10.42
N ASP A 520 -11.72 13.90 -11.34
CA ASP A 520 -11.55 15.25 -11.88
C ASP A 520 -12.56 16.27 -11.33
N LYS A 521 -13.57 15.82 -10.56
CA LYS A 521 -14.54 16.71 -9.91
C LYS A 521 -13.93 17.71 -8.93
N PRO A 522 -12.88 17.37 -8.14
CA PRO A 522 -12.26 18.34 -7.23
C PRO A 522 -11.66 19.56 -7.93
N ILE A 523 -11.14 19.40 -9.15
CA ILE A 523 -10.57 20.51 -9.94
C ILE A 523 -11.69 21.43 -10.45
N TRP A 524 -12.78 20.84 -10.93
CA TRP A 524 -13.96 21.61 -11.33
C TRP A 524 -14.56 22.37 -10.14
N ALA A 525 -14.62 21.75 -8.97
CA ALA A 525 -15.08 22.39 -7.74
C ALA A 525 -14.19 23.59 -7.36
N LEU A 526 -12.87 23.51 -7.51
CA LEU A 526 -11.96 24.65 -7.32
C LEU A 526 -12.27 25.81 -8.29
N ASN A 527 -12.60 25.52 -9.56
CA ASN A 527 -13.02 26.56 -10.52
C ASN A 527 -14.33 27.23 -10.08
N GLN A 528 -15.31 26.44 -9.62
CA GLN A 528 -16.57 26.98 -9.12
C GLN A 528 -16.38 27.82 -7.85
N MET A 529 -15.52 27.40 -6.93
CA MET A 529 -15.18 28.18 -5.74
C MET A 529 -14.55 29.52 -6.12
N ARG A 530 -13.63 29.54 -7.09
CA ARG A 530 -13.04 30.79 -7.57
C ARG A 530 -14.09 31.75 -8.13
N LEU A 531 -15.06 31.25 -8.90
CA LEU A 531 -16.12 32.10 -9.43
C LEU A 531 -16.88 32.81 -8.29
N VAL A 532 -17.23 32.07 -7.24
CA VAL A 532 -17.89 32.61 -6.04
C VAL A 532 -17.00 33.65 -5.34
N MET A 533 -15.67 33.41 -5.27
CA MET A 533 -14.70 34.36 -4.70
C MET A 533 -14.59 35.65 -5.53
N GLU A 534 -14.56 35.58 -6.86
CA GLU A 534 -14.50 36.77 -7.73
C GLU A 534 -15.81 37.57 -7.65
N ILE A 535 -16.96 36.90 -7.58
CA ILE A 535 -18.26 37.55 -7.36
C ILE A 535 -18.25 38.31 -6.04
N ALA A 536 -17.74 37.69 -4.98
CA ALA A 536 -17.63 38.31 -3.67
C ALA A 536 -16.72 39.55 -3.68
N ARG A 537 -15.55 39.47 -4.34
CA ARG A 537 -14.59 40.58 -4.46
C ARG A 537 -15.13 41.75 -5.30
N ALA A 538 -16.00 41.47 -6.27
CA ALA A 538 -16.63 42.48 -7.11
C ALA A 538 -17.82 43.18 -6.43
N ARG A 539 -18.26 42.74 -5.24
CA ARG A 539 -19.34 43.40 -4.49
C ARG A 539 -18.95 44.85 -4.17
N GLY A 540 -19.85 45.79 -4.44
CA GLY A 540 -19.63 47.22 -4.22
C GLY A 540 -19.08 47.98 -5.43
N ASP A 541 -18.54 47.30 -6.46
CA ASP A 541 -18.10 47.93 -7.70
C ASP A 541 -18.99 47.50 -8.89
N ARG A 542 -19.76 48.46 -9.39
CA ARG A 542 -20.72 48.25 -10.48
C ARG A 542 -20.07 47.86 -11.80
N GLU A 543 -18.92 48.44 -12.12
CA GLU A 543 -18.23 48.17 -13.38
C GLU A 543 -17.54 46.80 -13.32
N ALA A 544 -16.90 46.47 -12.20
CA ALA A 544 -16.30 45.16 -11.98
C ALA A 544 -17.35 44.03 -12.05
N LEU A 545 -18.52 44.24 -11.43
CA LEU A 545 -19.58 43.24 -11.41
C LEU A 545 -20.26 43.08 -12.78
N ARG A 546 -20.39 44.16 -13.57
CA ARG A 546 -20.85 44.07 -14.97
C ARG A 546 -19.85 43.31 -15.85
N ASN A 547 -18.55 43.57 -15.70
CA ASN A 547 -17.52 42.84 -16.44
C ASN A 547 -17.48 41.36 -16.07
N LEU A 548 -17.69 41.04 -14.79
CA LEU A 548 -17.80 39.66 -14.32
C LEU A 548 -19.06 38.97 -14.85
N ALA A 549 -20.20 39.66 -14.90
CA ALA A 549 -21.44 39.15 -15.49
C ALA A 549 -21.23 38.74 -16.96
N LEU A 550 -20.53 39.57 -17.73
CA LEU A 550 -20.17 39.25 -19.12
C LEU A 550 -19.30 37.98 -19.18
N GLY A 551 -18.32 37.84 -18.28
CA GLY A 551 -17.49 36.64 -18.15
C GLY A 551 -18.30 35.38 -17.79
N VAL A 552 -19.27 35.50 -16.88
CA VAL A 552 -20.18 34.41 -16.47
C VAL A 552 -21.10 34.00 -17.63
N MET A 553 -21.65 34.97 -18.38
CA MET A 553 -22.49 34.68 -19.54
C MET A 553 -21.71 33.96 -20.63
N ARG A 554 -20.49 34.42 -20.94
CA ARG A 554 -19.59 33.75 -21.88
C ARG A 554 -19.28 32.33 -21.41
N LEU A 555 -19.02 32.14 -20.12
CA LEU A 555 -18.82 30.82 -19.53
C LEU A 555 -20.07 29.94 -19.67
N GLY A 556 -21.27 30.49 -19.47
CA GLY A 556 -22.54 29.81 -19.68
C GLY A 556 -22.77 29.35 -21.12
N VAL A 557 -22.45 30.19 -22.11
CA VAL A 557 -22.47 29.82 -23.53
C VAL A 557 -21.51 28.67 -23.81
N VAL A 558 -20.28 28.78 -23.29
CA VAL A 558 -19.26 27.73 -23.41
C VAL A 558 -19.72 26.41 -22.77
N HIS A 559 -20.36 26.48 -21.60
CA HIS A 559 -20.95 25.33 -20.91
C HIS A 559 -22.11 24.72 -21.68
N GLU A 560 -22.97 25.52 -22.32
CA GLU A 560 -24.06 25.01 -23.14
C GLU A 560 -23.54 24.28 -24.39
N HIS A 561 -22.46 24.77 -25.02
CA HIS A 561 -21.78 24.05 -26.10
C HIS A 561 -21.14 22.76 -25.63
N ALA A 562 -20.50 22.76 -24.45
CA ALA A 562 -19.98 21.55 -23.82
C ALA A 562 -21.12 20.55 -23.54
N ARG A 563 -22.25 21.02 -23.00
CA ARG A 563 -23.44 20.21 -22.72
C ARG A 563 -24.04 19.60 -23.99
N ARG A 564 -24.22 20.39 -25.06
CA ARG A 564 -24.71 19.88 -26.36
C ARG A 564 -23.79 18.83 -26.95
N LYS A 565 -22.47 18.93 -26.71
CA LYS A 565 -21.49 17.92 -27.12
C LYS A 565 -21.64 16.63 -26.32
N ILE A 566 -21.82 16.75 -25.00
CA ILE A 566 -22.10 15.64 -24.08
C ILE A 566 -23.38 14.92 -24.49
N THR A 567 -24.49 15.64 -24.75
CA THR A 567 -25.77 15.01 -25.13
C THR A 567 -25.70 14.28 -26.49
N ARG A 568 -24.76 14.66 -27.37
CA ARG A 568 -24.55 14.01 -28.68
C ARG A 568 -23.55 12.85 -28.62
N SER A 569 -22.80 12.70 -27.53
CA SER A 569 -21.73 11.71 -27.38
C SER A 569 -21.90 11.03 -26.02
N SER A 570 -22.51 9.85 -25.97
CA SER A 570 -22.90 9.19 -24.71
C SER A 570 -21.74 8.54 -23.93
N SER A 571 -20.48 8.80 -24.30
CA SER A 571 -19.30 8.03 -23.87
C SER A 571 -18.16 8.88 -23.27
N VAL A 572 -18.34 10.20 -23.08
CA VAL A 572 -17.27 11.10 -22.61
C VAL A 572 -17.54 11.52 -21.16
N ASP A 573 -16.50 11.58 -20.32
CA ASP A 573 -16.60 12.19 -18.98
C ASP A 573 -17.01 13.67 -19.10
N ASP A 574 -18.21 13.97 -18.59
CA ASP A 574 -18.86 15.28 -18.65
C ASP A 574 -17.91 16.41 -18.23
N VAL A 575 -17.15 16.19 -17.14
CA VAL A 575 -16.29 17.22 -16.52
C VAL A 575 -15.08 17.56 -17.39
N CYS A 576 -14.51 16.57 -18.07
CA CYS A 576 -13.37 16.78 -18.98
C CYS A 576 -13.75 17.64 -20.19
N VAL A 577 -14.98 17.50 -20.71
CA VAL A 577 -15.46 18.32 -21.82
C VAL A 577 -15.57 19.77 -21.39
N TYR A 578 -16.16 20.05 -20.22
CA TYR A 578 -16.22 21.42 -19.68
C TYR A 578 -14.83 22.03 -19.51
N LEU A 579 -13.89 21.31 -18.89
CA LEU A 579 -12.53 21.81 -18.66
C LEU A 579 -11.77 22.10 -19.96
N ARG A 580 -11.94 21.30 -21.03
CA ARG A 580 -11.32 21.55 -22.33
C ARG A 580 -11.76 22.88 -22.94
N PHE A 581 -13.07 23.11 -22.91
CA PHE A 581 -13.68 24.31 -23.45
C PHE A 581 -13.29 25.54 -22.63
N GLU A 582 -13.25 25.42 -21.30
CA GLU A 582 -12.82 26.48 -20.38
C GLU A 582 -11.37 26.90 -20.62
N ILE A 583 -10.42 25.95 -20.70
CA ILE A 583 -8.99 26.24 -20.83
C ILE A 583 -8.65 26.87 -22.17
N GLU A 584 -9.16 26.32 -23.28
CA GLU A 584 -8.84 26.79 -24.63
C GLU A 584 -9.45 28.17 -24.94
N LEU A 585 -10.62 28.47 -24.36
CA LEU A 585 -11.31 29.74 -24.60
C LEU A 585 -11.02 30.80 -23.52
N ARG A 586 -10.26 30.47 -22.47
CA ARG A 586 -9.96 31.34 -21.33
C ARG A 586 -9.40 32.69 -21.75
N GLU A 587 -8.28 32.69 -22.49
CA GLU A 587 -7.59 33.92 -22.90
C GLU A 587 -8.37 34.66 -23.98
N ALA A 588 -9.09 33.93 -24.83
CA ALA A 588 -9.82 34.49 -25.94
C ALA A 588 -11.13 35.19 -25.52
N LEU A 589 -11.77 34.74 -24.44
CA LEU A 589 -13.05 35.26 -23.94
C LEU A 589 -12.94 35.95 -22.58
N SER A 590 -11.73 36.03 -22.00
CA SER A 590 -11.47 36.52 -20.64
C SER A 590 -12.35 35.83 -19.60
N LEU A 591 -12.39 34.49 -19.62
CA LEU A 591 -13.26 33.71 -18.73
C LEU A 591 -12.75 33.78 -17.27
N PRO A 592 -13.66 33.87 -16.28
CA PRO A 592 -13.32 33.94 -14.85
C PRO A 592 -12.96 32.55 -14.28
N VAL A 593 -12.09 31.79 -14.96
CA VAL A 593 -11.70 30.42 -14.60
C VAL A 593 -10.18 30.30 -14.38
N SER A 594 -9.79 29.46 -13.42
CA SER A 594 -8.40 29.35 -12.92
C SER A 594 -7.61 28.19 -13.52
N ALA A 595 -8.26 27.29 -14.26
CA ALA A 595 -7.60 26.12 -14.81
C ALA A 595 -6.58 26.55 -15.87
N CYS A 596 -5.33 26.12 -15.70
CA CYS A 596 -4.24 26.41 -16.62
C CYS A 596 -3.94 25.24 -17.55
N ASP A 597 -4.27 24.02 -17.15
CA ASP A 597 -3.98 22.82 -17.92
C ASP A 597 -4.97 21.70 -17.59
N MET A 598 -5.11 20.73 -18.49
CA MET A 598 -5.96 19.55 -18.33
C MET A 598 -5.22 18.31 -18.82
N ILE A 599 -5.56 17.19 -18.20
CA ILE A 599 -4.90 15.89 -18.35
C ILE A 599 -4.76 15.43 -19.82
N TYR A 600 -5.71 15.75 -20.71
CA TYR A 600 -5.64 15.35 -22.13
C TYR A 600 -6.15 16.41 -23.12
N PRO A 601 -5.29 17.34 -23.58
CA PRO A 601 -5.63 18.27 -24.65
C PRO A 601 -5.94 17.56 -25.99
N ASN A 602 -5.31 16.40 -26.19
CA ASN A 602 -5.28 15.68 -27.47
C ASN A 602 -6.31 14.53 -27.58
N PHE A 603 -7.01 14.14 -26.50
CA PHE A 603 -7.98 13.02 -26.55
C PHE A 603 -9.43 13.47 -26.71
N ILE A 604 -9.78 14.70 -26.35
CA ILE A 604 -11.14 15.19 -26.61
C ILE A 604 -11.18 15.68 -28.06
N LYS A 605 -11.92 14.96 -28.91
CA LYS A 605 -12.18 15.35 -30.31
C LYS A 605 -13.13 16.56 -30.37
N VAL A 606 -12.71 17.69 -29.81
CA VAL A 606 -13.31 19.00 -30.11
C VAL A 606 -12.66 19.48 -31.40
N LYS A 607 -13.44 19.53 -32.48
CA LYS A 607 -12.94 20.09 -33.73
C LYS A 607 -12.68 21.58 -33.50
N LYS A 608 -11.61 22.14 -34.05
CA LYS A 608 -11.35 23.60 -33.99
C LYS A 608 -12.54 24.44 -34.46
N LYS A 609 -13.37 23.90 -35.37
CA LYS A 609 -14.62 24.52 -35.82
C LYS A 609 -15.68 24.64 -34.70
N GLU A 610 -15.76 23.68 -33.79
CA GLU A 610 -16.70 23.71 -32.65
C GLU A 610 -16.26 24.74 -31.61
N LEU A 611 -14.96 24.82 -31.30
CA LEU A 611 -14.40 25.88 -30.46
C LEU A 611 -14.61 27.26 -31.07
N TYR A 612 -14.42 27.39 -32.38
CA TYR A 612 -14.65 28.65 -33.09
C TYR A 612 -16.13 29.08 -33.05
N LEU A 613 -17.07 28.14 -33.18
CA LEU A 613 -18.50 28.46 -33.07
C LEU A 613 -18.87 28.91 -31.65
N ALA A 614 -18.36 28.23 -30.62
CA ALA A 614 -18.58 28.64 -29.24
C ALA A 614 -17.97 30.03 -28.95
N GLN A 615 -16.79 30.31 -29.52
CA GLN A 615 -16.13 31.61 -29.41
C GLN A 615 -16.90 32.72 -30.14
N GLN A 616 -17.43 32.46 -31.35
CA GLN A 616 -18.24 33.43 -32.08
C GLN A 616 -19.53 33.75 -31.33
N GLU A 617 -20.27 32.74 -30.89
CA GLU A 617 -21.53 32.94 -30.16
C GLU A 617 -21.32 33.69 -28.83
N ALA A 618 -20.20 33.46 -28.15
CA ALA A 618 -19.83 34.20 -26.95
C ALA A 618 -19.38 35.66 -27.20
N ASN A 619 -18.90 35.97 -28.41
CA ASN A 619 -18.50 37.33 -28.81
C ASN A 619 -19.64 38.12 -29.46
N ASP A 620 -20.62 37.43 -30.05
CA ASP A 620 -21.79 38.02 -30.69
C ASP A 620 -22.87 38.46 -29.67
N LEU A 621 -22.63 38.25 -28.37
CA LEU A 621 -23.49 38.74 -27.28
C LEU A 621 -23.58 40.27 -27.33
N THR A 622 -24.80 40.79 -27.38
CA THR A 622 -25.07 42.23 -27.41
C THR A 622 -25.20 42.80 -26.00
N ASP A 623 -25.04 44.12 -25.85
CA ASP A 623 -25.25 44.79 -24.55
C ASP A 623 -26.69 44.57 -24.01
N ASP A 624 -27.68 44.43 -24.89
CA ASP A 624 -29.07 44.14 -24.52
C ASP A 624 -29.24 42.74 -23.88
N ASP A 625 -28.46 41.75 -24.33
CA ASP A 625 -28.45 40.40 -23.75
C ASP A 625 -27.84 40.43 -22.34
N VAL A 626 -26.79 41.24 -22.16
CA VAL A 626 -26.14 41.44 -20.86
C VAL A 626 -27.10 42.09 -19.88
N ASP A 627 -27.82 43.13 -20.30
CA ASP A 627 -28.78 43.82 -19.44
C ASP A 627 -29.95 42.90 -19.04
N THR A 628 -30.39 42.02 -19.95
CA THR A 628 -31.40 40.99 -19.66
C THR A 628 -30.92 39.98 -18.60
N PHE A 629 -29.67 39.53 -18.71
CA PHE A 629 -29.06 38.62 -17.73
C PHE A 629 -28.86 39.31 -16.38
N LEU A 630 -28.39 40.55 -16.37
CA LEU A 630 -28.23 41.34 -15.15
C LEU A 630 -29.55 41.49 -14.40
N ALA A 631 -30.68 41.67 -15.10
CA ALA A 631 -32.00 41.73 -14.47
C ALA A 631 -32.39 40.43 -13.74
N THR A 632 -31.93 39.27 -14.23
CA THR A 632 -32.22 37.95 -13.63
C THR A 632 -31.17 37.52 -12.60
N TRP A 633 -29.99 38.14 -12.58
CA TRP A 633 -28.88 37.71 -11.73
C TRP A 633 -29.05 38.18 -10.26
N PRO A 634 -29.09 37.27 -9.26
CA PRO A 634 -29.34 37.67 -7.86
C PRO A 634 -28.30 38.63 -7.28
N GLU A 635 -27.04 38.53 -7.69
CA GLU A 635 -25.95 39.38 -7.19
C GLU A 635 -26.04 40.81 -7.77
N TRP A 636 -26.55 40.97 -8.99
CA TRP A 636 -26.84 42.30 -9.54
C TRP A 636 -27.98 42.97 -8.75
N ASN A 637 -29.04 42.21 -8.44
CA ASN A 637 -30.13 42.71 -7.59
C ASN A 637 -29.63 43.06 -6.17
N ARG A 638 -28.69 42.28 -5.61
CA ARG A 638 -28.01 42.61 -4.35
C ARG A 638 -27.22 43.92 -4.44
N GLN A 639 -26.47 44.13 -5.52
CA GLN A 639 -25.73 45.36 -5.76
C GLN A 639 -26.66 46.57 -5.87
N LEU A 640 -27.79 46.44 -6.59
CA LEU A 640 -28.79 47.51 -6.69
C LEU A 640 -29.41 47.85 -5.33
N ARG A 641 -29.66 46.85 -4.48
CA ARG A 641 -30.09 47.07 -3.08
C ARG A 641 -29.02 47.79 -2.27
N HIS A 642 -27.75 47.44 -2.43
CA HIS A 642 -26.63 48.08 -1.75
C HIS A 642 -26.44 49.55 -2.17
N GLU A 643 -26.48 49.85 -3.46
CA GLU A 643 -26.41 51.22 -3.99
C GLU A 643 -27.57 52.09 -3.48
N PHE A 644 -28.78 51.52 -3.42
CA PHE A 644 -29.93 52.20 -2.86
C PHE A 644 -29.78 52.44 -1.36
N ALA A 645 -29.33 51.43 -0.59
CA ALA A 645 -29.09 51.56 0.84
C ALA A 645 -28.06 52.66 1.19
N LEU A 646 -27.03 52.86 0.36
CA LEU A 646 -26.05 53.94 0.55
C LEU A 646 -26.64 55.34 0.28
N GLN A 647 -27.65 55.44 -0.58
CA GLN A 647 -28.32 56.70 -0.90
C GLN A 647 -29.49 57.01 0.05
N LEU A 648 -30.02 55.99 0.72
CA LEU A 648 -31.17 56.09 1.59
C LEU A 648 -30.81 56.78 2.91
N ARG A 649 -31.49 57.88 3.22
CA ARG A 649 -31.43 58.55 4.52
C ARG A 649 -32.79 58.48 5.18
N TRP A 650 -32.80 58.27 6.50
CA TRP A 650 -34.03 58.22 7.28
C TRP A 650 -34.85 59.51 7.14
N ASP A 651 -34.19 60.68 7.09
CA ASP A 651 -34.85 61.99 6.96
C ASP A 651 -35.61 62.19 5.64
N ASP A 652 -35.22 61.46 4.60
CA ASP A 652 -35.76 61.59 3.24
C ASP A 652 -36.98 60.68 3.01
N LEU A 653 -37.37 59.88 3.99
CA LEU A 653 -38.53 58.99 3.93
C LEU A 653 -39.86 59.73 4.20
N ASP A 654 -40.92 59.27 3.54
CA ASP A 654 -42.27 59.78 3.78
C ASP A 654 -42.75 59.43 5.21
N LEU A 655 -43.42 60.39 5.85
CA LEU A 655 -43.97 60.24 7.20
C LEU A 655 -45.21 59.34 7.18
N SER A 656 -45.19 58.27 7.98
CA SER A 656 -46.34 57.40 8.14
C SER A 656 -47.46 58.12 8.92
N GLN A 657 -48.70 58.06 8.43
CA GLN A 657 -49.84 58.75 9.06
C GLN A 657 -50.47 57.97 10.23
N SER A 658 -50.00 56.74 10.49
CA SER A 658 -50.76 55.73 11.24
C SER A 658 -50.11 55.22 12.54
N THR A 659 -48.89 55.67 12.89
CA THR A 659 -48.17 55.08 14.03
C THR A 659 -47.40 56.14 14.81
N LEU A 660 -47.90 56.45 16.02
CA LEU A 660 -47.19 57.27 17.02
C LEU A 660 -46.35 56.34 17.90
N LEU A 661 -45.05 56.56 18.00
CA LEU A 661 -44.15 55.74 18.81
C LEU A 661 -44.51 55.83 20.30
N SER A 662 -44.48 54.69 21.00
CA SER A 662 -44.75 54.61 22.45
C SER A 662 -43.53 54.99 23.32
N GLY A 663 -42.39 55.30 22.70
CA GLY A 663 -41.17 55.79 23.37
C GLY A 663 -40.25 54.72 23.97
N ASN A 664 -40.54 53.42 23.79
CA ASN A 664 -39.79 52.29 24.36
C ASN A 664 -39.28 51.28 23.31
N GLU A 665 -39.19 51.66 22.03
CA GLU A 665 -38.77 50.74 21.00
C GLU A 665 -37.25 50.56 20.98
N THR A 666 -36.83 49.30 20.93
CA THR A 666 -35.43 48.92 20.92
C THR A 666 -35.07 48.19 19.64
N ASP A 667 -33.82 48.33 19.20
CA ASP A 667 -33.26 47.58 18.07
C ASP A 667 -33.08 46.08 18.40
N LEU A 668 -32.51 45.31 17.46
CA LEU A 668 -32.28 43.87 17.65
C LEU A 668 -31.31 43.54 18.80
N TYR A 669 -30.57 44.53 19.31
CA TYR A 669 -29.61 44.40 20.40
C TYR A 669 -30.15 44.91 21.75
N GLY A 670 -31.36 45.48 21.76
CA GLY A 670 -32.01 46.01 22.96
C GLY A 670 -31.68 47.46 23.28
N ASP A 671 -31.02 48.17 22.36
CA ASP A 671 -30.68 49.59 22.46
C ASP A 671 -31.81 50.47 21.90
N PRO A 672 -32.01 51.72 22.37
CA PRO A 672 -33.10 52.58 21.89
C PRO A 672 -33.00 52.84 20.38
N CYS A 673 -34.08 52.54 19.65
CA CYS A 673 -34.17 52.66 18.20
C CYS A 673 -34.15 54.15 17.79
N ASN A 674 -33.11 54.56 17.05
CA ASN A 674 -32.91 55.95 16.65
C ASN A 674 -33.44 56.26 15.22
N ASP A 675 -33.82 55.23 14.46
CA ASP A 675 -34.21 55.30 13.06
C ASP A 675 -35.42 54.38 12.74
N PRO A 676 -36.58 54.59 13.40
CA PRO A 676 -37.74 53.73 13.29
C PRO A 676 -38.42 53.84 11.92
N VAL A 677 -38.68 52.69 11.31
CA VAL A 677 -39.38 52.55 10.03
C VAL A 677 -40.43 51.45 10.07
N VAL A 678 -41.45 51.61 9.24
CA VAL A 678 -42.58 50.69 9.09
C VAL A 678 -42.85 50.48 7.60
N PHE A 679 -43.36 49.30 7.27
CA PHE A 679 -43.90 49.02 5.94
C PHE A 679 -45.40 49.26 5.90
N SER A 680 -45.86 50.09 4.97
CA SER A 680 -47.27 50.44 4.79
C SER A 680 -48.17 49.26 4.39
N ASP A 681 -47.58 48.16 3.90
CA ASP A 681 -48.27 46.92 3.53
C ASP A 681 -48.21 45.83 4.61
N ASP A 682 -47.55 46.08 5.75
CA ASP A 682 -47.47 45.13 6.86
C ASP A 682 -48.73 45.18 7.75
N PRO A 683 -49.53 44.09 7.83
CA PRO A 683 -50.73 44.06 8.67
C PRO A 683 -50.43 44.09 10.17
N THR A 684 -49.18 43.83 10.59
CA THR A 684 -48.77 43.82 12.00
C THR A 684 -48.30 45.18 12.52
N ASN A 685 -48.08 46.14 11.61
CA ASN A 685 -47.57 47.49 11.91
C ASN A 685 -46.30 47.43 12.79
N SER A 686 -45.42 46.48 12.50
CA SER A 686 -44.20 46.27 13.27
C SER A 686 -43.18 47.37 12.96
N VAL A 687 -42.58 47.96 14.00
CA VAL A 687 -41.55 48.98 13.83
C VAL A 687 -40.17 48.32 13.89
N TRP A 688 -39.32 48.66 12.92
CA TRP A 688 -37.96 48.14 12.78
C TRP A 688 -36.95 49.29 12.72
N SER A 689 -35.71 49.02 13.14
CA SER A 689 -34.60 49.94 12.87
C SER A 689 -34.23 49.86 11.39
N LEU A 690 -34.12 51.02 10.74
CA LEU A 690 -33.71 51.11 9.33
C LEU A 690 -32.32 50.51 9.11
N ALA A 691 -31.37 50.76 10.00
CA ALA A 691 -30.01 50.24 9.93
C ALA A 691 -29.97 48.70 9.96
N ASP A 692 -30.68 48.08 10.90
CA ASP A 692 -30.76 46.62 11.02
C ASP A 692 -31.49 46.00 9.84
N LEU A 693 -32.59 46.62 9.40
CA LEU A 693 -33.37 46.18 8.25
C LEU A 693 -32.53 46.19 6.97
N ILE A 694 -31.78 47.26 6.71
CA ILE A 694 -30.87 47.35 5.56
C ILE A 694 -29.79 46.26 5.65
N LYS A 695 -29.22 46.05 6.84
CA LYS A 695 -28.17 45.03 7.08
C LYS A 695 -28.66 43.61 6.78
N HIS A 696 -29.94 43.33 7.02
CA HIS A 696 -30.56 42.04 6.69
C HIS A 696 -31.02 41.95 5.23
N TRP A 697 -31.73 42.97 4.74
CA TRP A 697 -32.38 42.97 3.43
C TRP A 697 -31.40 43.08 2.26
N VAL A 698 -30.30 43.82 2.41
CA VAL A 698 -29.31 43.94 1.33
C VAL A 698 -28.75 42.56 0.93
N PRO A 699 -28.23 41.73 1.86
CA PRO A 699 -27.78 40.37 1.56
C PRO A 699 -28.90 39.42 1.11
N THR A 700 -30.03 39.36 1.82
CA THR A 700 -31.02 38.28 1.64
C THR A 700 -32.13 38.63 0.63
N GLY A 701 -32.42 39.91 0.43
CA GLY A 701 -33.62 40.36 -0.28
C GLY A 701 -34.93 40.08 0.47
N LEU A 702 -34.84 39.66 1.74
CA LEU A 702 -35.97 39.36 2.61
C LEU A 702 -36.12 40.44 3.69
N ASP A 703 -37.35 40.67 4.15
CA ASP A 703 -37.60 41.40 5.39
C ASP A 703 -37.49 40.48 6.62
N PHE A 704 -37.63 41.04 7.82
CA PHE A 704 -37.59 40.28 9.08
C PHE A 704 -38.75 39.30 9.27
N LEU A 705 -39.76 39.33 8.40
CA LEU A 705 -40.85 38.35 8.34
C LEU A 705 -40.57 37.25 7.30
N ASN A 706 -39.35 37.19 6.75
CA ASN A 706 -38.93 36.30 5.67
C ASN A 706 -39.74 36.48 4.37
N GLN A 707 -40.33 37.66 4.14
CA GLN A 707 -41.02 37.95 2.88
C GLN A 707 -40.03 38.53 1.85
N PRO A 708 -40.02 38.04 0.61
CA PRO A 708 -39.16 38.57 -0.44
C PRO A 708 -39.65 39.95 -0.89
N ARG A 709 -38.78 40.95 -0.78
CA ARG A 709 -39.07 42.34 -1.20
C ARG A 709 -38.13 42.78 -2.30
N SER A 710 -38.69 43.04 -3.48
CA SER A 710 -37.95 43.66 -4.59
C SER A 710 -37.55 45.10 -4.23
N LEU A 711 -36.57 45.65 -4.96
CA LEU A 711 -36.13 47.04 -4.76
C LEU A 711 -37.26 48.06 -4.92
N GLU A 712 -38.14 47.85 -5.91
CA GLU A 712 -39.28 48.72 -6.18
C GLU A 712 -40.33 48.63 -5.07
N ALA A 713 -40.69 47.41 -4.66
CA ALA A 713 -41.62 47.19 -3.57
C ALA A 713 -41.09 47.81 -2.26
N PHE A 714 -39.79 47.66 -1.97
CA PHE A 714 -39.17 48.24 -0.78
C PHE A 714 -39.23 49.78 -0.80
N LYS A 715 -38.96 50.41 -1.95
CA LYS A 715 -39.04 51.87 -2.12
C LYS A 715 -40.44 52.42 -1.91
N GLU A 716 -41.45 51.74 -2.41
CA GLU A 716 -42.84 52.21 -2.36
C GLU A 716 -43.50 51.98 -0.99
N THR A 717 -43.02 50.99 -0.24
CA THR A 717 -43.70 50.55 0.99
C THR A 717 -43.08 51.08 2.28
N ILE A 718 -41.79 51.45 2.28
CA ILE A 718 -41.10 51.91 3.48
C ILE A 718 -41.48 53.36 3.84
N SER A 719 -41.77 53.61 5.12
CA SER A 719 -42.08 54.94 5.65
C SER A 719 -41.46 55.13 7.03
N ARG A 720 -41.13 56.37 7.39
CA ARG A 720 -40.59 56.68 8.74
C ARG A 720 -41.69 56.92 9.76
N CYS A 721 -41.37 56.68 11.02
CA CYS A 721 -42.22 56.98 12.18
C CYS A 721 -41.63 58.13 13.01
N GLU A 722 -42.49 58.95 13.63
CA GLU A 722 -42.09 60.05 14.54
C GLU A 722 -42.02 59.65 16.01
#